data_AF-A0A432KG54-F1
#
_entry.id   AF-A0A432KG54-F1
#
_cell.length_a   1.000
_cell.length_b   1.000
_cell.length_c   1.000
_cell.angle_alpha   90.00
_cell.angle_beta   90.00
_cell.angle_gamma   90.00
#
_symmetry.space_group_name_H-M   'P 1'
#
loop_
_entity.id
_entity.type
_entity.pdbx_description
1 polymer ?
#
loop_
_entity_poly.entity_id
_entity_poly.type
_entity_poly.pdbx_seq_one_letter_code
_entity_poly.pdbx_strand_id
1 'polypeptide(L)'
;MHIFTSPNNFSKVSSILFSLLIVLIFQTGFALAQDAPFITVWQTDNPGTSEDNQITIPGTGTDYLIEWEEVGNEANNNGSETGTDEYTITFPSVGTYRVKISGSFNRIEFDTQGDQDKIREIEQWGDIGWSSFSDAFNGCTYLTMSAVDTPDLSNVTNMAQMFARARSFNGDISNWDVSNITNMYETFYRCDIFNIDIGNWDVSSVTNMVGMFVGASRFNQDISNWNVSKVTDMRSMFSGAREFNQNLNTWDVSNVTDMRAMFFNAETFNKDLNIWDVSSVTDMGDMFGGASSFNGDIREWDVSNVTSMRAMFSEATSFNNDLSNWDVSQVNAMQVMFNAASSFDQNLGSWEITNVTSMTRMLDYSDLSTINFDKTLIGWAEQNNAPDSINLGAEGLTYCTASSARSQLILDNGWTIEGDSPDCGPAFTTIWKTDNEGGSNDNQIALPLTGTDYNIYWEEIGDTQNTGEEIGNNTHLVTFAHAGTYRVRVEGDISHINLSLSDDNLKLLELENWGYAEWSTMNGAFAGAENLRITAIDAPDLSQVTDMSRMFYNAKSLNQDISHWDVSNVTNLSDVFHGASSFNQDLSNWDISNVTKMTRMFANTAAFNQDLNNWNTANVKEMDFMFWDADAFQGNISDWNTENVTNMWGMFYGADSFNTDISTWNVSAVTNMTEMLHLHSIKI
;
A
#
# COMPACT_ATOMS: atom_id res chain seq x y z
N MET A 1 -25.26 76.92 20.15
CA MET A 1 -26.41 77.45 19.36
C MET A 1 -25.95 77.39 17.91
N HIS A 2 -26.20 76.28 17.20
CA HIS A 2 -27.36 76.07 16.31
C HIS A 2 -27.34 77.02 15.09
N ILE A 3 -27.45 76.59 13.82
CA ILE A 3 -27.73 75.24 13.25
C ILE A 3 -27.16 75.12 11.80
N PHE A 4 -27.19 73.91 11.22
CA PHE A 4 -26.91 73.49 9.81
C PHE A 4 -27.55 74.42 8.73
N THR A 5 -27.21 74.43 7.43
CA THR A 5 -27.09 73.36 6.38
C THR A 5 -26.39 73.91 5.11
N SER A 6 -25.96 73.18 4.06
CA SER A 6 -25.52 71.77 3.79
C SER A 6 -25.13 71.66 2.29
N PRO A 7 -24.14 70.83 1.86
CA PRO A 7 -23.76 70.67 0.45
C PRO A 7 -24.46 69.50 -0.26
N ASN A 8 -24.55 69.53 -1.61
CA ASN A 8 -24.94 68.37 -2.43
C ASN A 8 -24.42 68.45 -3.89
N ASN A 9 -24.35 67.31 -4.58
CA ASN A 9 -23.47 67.02 -5.74
C ASN A 9 -23.93 67.47 -7.15
N PHE A 10 -23.07 67.18 -8.15
CA PHE A 10 -23.26 67.12 -9.63
C PHE A 10 -23.20 68.45 -10.44
N SER A 11 -22.80 68.50 -11.73
CA SER A 11 -21.90 67.66 -12.57
C SER A 11 -21.66 68.27 -13.98
N LYS A 12 -20.75 67.66 -14.78
CA LYS A 12 -20.72 67.56 -16.28
C LYS A 12 -20.24 68.73 -17.19
N VAL A 13 -19.02 68.54 -17.75
CA VAL A 13 -18.72 68.22 -19.17
C VAL A 13 -18.85 69.28 -20.33
N SER A 14 -17.71 69.49 -21.02
CA SER A 14 -17.49 69.74 -22.47
C SER A 14 -17.49 71.15 -23.12
N SER A 15 -16.30 71.55 -23.61
CA SER A 15 -16.02 72.24 -24.91
C SER A 15 -14.49 72.28 -25.15
N ILE A 16 -13.79 71.85 -26.22
CA ILE A 16 -14.01 71.43 -27.62
C ILE A 16 -13.58 72.45 -28.71
N LEU A 17 -12.64 71.99 -29.58
CA LEU A 17 -12.20 72.44 -30.92
C LEU A 17 -11.59 73.85 -31.16
N PHE A 18 -10.29 73.86 -31.49
CA PHE A 18 -9.84 74.20 -32.86
C PHE A 18 -8.57 73.39 -33.24
N SER A 19 -8.23 73.26 -34.52
CA SER A 19 -7.25 72.28 -35.04
C SER A 19 -6.61 72.68 -36.38
N LEU A 20 -5.81 71.77 -36.99
CA LEU A 20 -4.98 71.87 -38.23
C LEU A 20 -3.63 72.62 -38.07
N LEU A 21 -2.51 72.24 -38.71
CA LEU A 21 -2.11 71.06 -39.52
C LEU A 21 -0.54 70.99 -39.47
N ILE A 22 0.14 69.85 -39.41
CA ILE A 22 0.65 69.07 -40.57
C ILE A 22 1.18 67.70 -40.09
N VAL A 23 0.93 66.68 -40.91
CA VAL A 23 1.45 65.30 -40.78
C VAL A 23 2.46 65.06 -41.89
N LEU A 24 3.55 64.34 -41.59
CA LEU A 24 4.29 63.59 -42.60
C LEU A 24 4.84 62.31 -41.96
N ILE A 25 4.70 61.20 -42.68
CA ILE A 25 4.79 59.83 -42.16
C ILE A 25 6.20 59.27 -42.35
N PHE A 26 6.70 58.55 -41.35
CA PHE A 26 7.40 57.29 -41.60
C PHE A 26 6.83 56.21 -40.70
N GLN A 27 6.67 55.00 -41.25
CA GLN A 27 6.21 53.83 -40.52
C GLN A 27 7.42 53.03 -40.04
N THR A 28 7.57 52.92 -38.73
CA THR A 28 8.08 51.70 -38.09
C THR A 28 7.03 51.30 -37.06
N GLY A 29 6.80 50.00 -36.90
CA GLY A 29 5.89 49.51 -35.87
C GLY A 29 6.57 49.67 -34.52
N PHE A 30 6.02 50.51 -33.65
CA PHE A 30 6.21 50.29 -32.23
C PHE A 30 5.46 49.01 -31.87
N ALA A 31 6.21 47.94 -31.64
CA ALA A 31 5.80 46.98 -30.62
C ALA A 31 5.56 47.77 -29.31
N LEU A 32 4.71 47.26 -28.43
CA LEU A 32 4.61 47.81 -27.09
C LEU A 32 6.01 47.72 -26.45
N ALA A 33 6.50 48.84 -25.92
CA ALA A 33 7.75 48.82 -25.18
C ALA A 33 7.52 47.99 -23.92
N GLN A 34 8.34 46.97 -23.73
CA GLN A 34 8.36 46.18 -22.50
C GLN A 34 8.94 47.07 -21.37
N ASP A 35 8.19 47.24 -20.29
CA ASP A 35 8.50 48.22 -19.22
C ASP A 35 9.10 47.57 -17.95
N ALA A 36 9.02 46.25 -17.77
CA ALA A 36 9.54 45.52 -16.60
C ALA A 36 10.50 44.38 -17.00
N PRO A 37 11.81 44.48 -16.70
CA PRO A 37 12.79 43.48 -17.12
C PRO A 37 12.59 42.11 -16.46
N PHE A 38 12.98 41.06 -17.17
CA PHE A 38 13.33 39.78 -16.57
C PHE A 38 14.66 39.95 -15.82
N ILE A 39 14.71 39.62 -14.52
CA ILE A 39 15.89 39.83 -13.67
C ILE A 39 16.40 38.50 -13.11
N THR A 40 17.67 38.22 -13.35
CA THR A 40 18.37 37.01 -12.93
C THR A 40 19.74 37.33 -12.31
N VAL A 41 20.22 36.47 -11.42
CA VAL A 41 21.56 36.56 -10.84
C VAL A 41 22.41 35.39 -11.33
N TRP A 42 23.65 35.69 -11.70
CA TRP A 42 24.61 34.76 -12.30
C TRP A 42 25.96 34.80 -11.58
N GLN A 43 26.66 33.65 -11.58
CA GLN A 43 28.01 33.48 -11.06
C GLN A 43 28.94 33.09 -12.22
N THR A 44 29.87 33.96 -12.61
CA THR A 44 30.58 33.81 -13.90
C THR A 44 31.64 32.70 -13.93
N ASP A 45 32.17 32.30 -12.77
CA ASP A 45 33.14 31.22 -12.56
C ASP A 45 32.51 29.89 -12.07
N ASN A 46 31.17 29.81 -12.07
CA ASN A 46 30.52 28.50 -12.00
C ASN A 46 30.74 27.73 -13.33
N PRO A 47 30.62 26.38 -13.35
CA PRO A 47 30.83 25.59 -14.55
C PRO A 47 29.96 26.02 -15.74
N GLY A 48 30.54 25.99 -16.94
CA GLY A 48 29.85 26.35 -18.18
C GLY A 48 30.75 26.20 -19.41
N THR A 49 30.32 26.80 -20.51
CA THR A 49 31.02 26.85 -21.80
C THR A 49 31.75 28.18 -22.06
N SER A 50 31.31 29.28 -21.46
CA SER A 50 32.00 30.58 -21.56
C SER A 50 33.10 30.75 -20.50
N GLU A 51 34.03 31.69 -20.72
CA GLU A 51 35.16 31.96 -19.81
C GLU A 51 34.71 32.42 -18.41
N ASP A 52 35.60 32.36 -17.41
CA ASP A 52 35.29 32.66 -15.99
C ASP A 52 34.73 34.08 -15.73
N ASN A 53 34.87 35.02 -16.68
CA ASN A 53 34.32 36.38 -16.63
C ASN A 53 33.20 36.61 -17.67
N GLN A 54 32.53 35.55 -18.11
CA GLN A 54 31.45 35.59 -19.10
C GLN A 54 30.21 34.82 -18.65
N ILE A 55 29.08 35.14 -19.27
CA ILE A 55 27.92 34.24 -19.38
C ILE A 55 27.40 34.26 -20.81
N THR A 56 26.89 33.12 -21.27
CA THR A 56 26.03 33.01 -22.45
C THR A 56 24.57 32.87 -22.02
N ILE A 57 23.72 33.79 -22.46
CA ILE A 57 22.27 33.70 -22.34
C ILE A 57 21.75 32.98 -23.59
N PRO A 58 21.18 31.78 -23.47
CA PRO A 58 20.62 31.06 -24.62
C PRO A 58 19.19 31.55 -24.88
N GLY A 59 19.10 32.76 -25.44
CA GLY A 59 17.85 33.49 -25.64
C GLY A 59 17.25 33.35 -27.04
N THR A 60 16.04 33.89 -27.21
CA THR A 60 15.46 34.18 -28.53
C THR A 60 14.88 35.60 -28.56
N GLY A 61 15.23 36.37 -29.59
CA GLY A 61 14.80 37.77 -29.74
C GLY A 61 15.78 38.59 -30.60
N THR A 62 15.42 39.82 -30.95
CA THR A 62 16.25 40.69 -31.82
C THR A 62 16.40 42.07 -31.21
N ASP A 63 17.62 42.59 -31.20
CA ASP A 63 18.00 43.89 -30.57
C ASP A 63 17.44 44.07 -29.15
N TYR A 64 17.41 42.99 -28.35
CA TYR A 64 16.90 43.05 -26.97
C TYR A 64 17.91 43.72 -26.04
N LEU A 65 17.42 44.54 -25.12
CA LEU A 65 18.24 45.28 -24.17
C LEU A 65 18.73 44.34 -23.06
N ILE A 66 20.03 44.41 -22.78
CA ILE A 66 20.67 43.81 -21.63
C ILE A 66 21.23 44.95 -20.77
N GLU A 67 20.94 44.95 -19.48
CA GLU A 67 21.62 45.76 -18.47
C GLU A 67 22.17 44.84 -17.37
N TRP A 68 23.36 45.12 -16.85
CA TRP A 68 23.99 44.29 -15.83
C TRP A 68 24.72 45.12 -14.76
N GLU A 69 24.81 44.57 -13.55
CA GLU A 69 25.49 45.18 -12.40
C GLU A 69 26.12 44.10 -11.49
N GLU A 70 27.32 44.36 -10.97
CA GLU A 70 28.00 43.47 -10.00
C GLU A 70 27.34 43.59 -8.63
N VAL A 71 26.92 42.45 -8.06
CA VAL A 71 26.17 42.41 -6.79
C VAL A 71 27.05 42.88 -5.64
N GLY A 72 26.65 43.95 -4.96
CA GLY A 72 27.41 44.64 -3.92
C GLY A 72 28.44 45.66 -4.41
N ASN A 73 28.55 45.89 -5.73
CA ASN A 73 29.43 46.90 -6.34
C ASN A 73 28.73 47.67 -7.49
N GLU A 74 27.40 47.73 -7.46
CA GLU A 74 26.52 48.17 -8.55
C GLU A 74 26.86 49.58 -9.03
N ALA A 75 27.34 50.45 -8.14
CA ALA A 75 27.69 51.84 -8.43
C ALA A 75 29.00 52.01 -9.24
N ASN A 76 29.86 50.98 -9.32
CA ASN A 76 31.18 51.07 -9.97
C ASN A 76 31.40 50.05 -11.10
N ASN A 77 30.69 48.93 -11.08
CA ASN A 77 30.79 47.87 -12.08
C ASN A 77 29.38 47.52 -12.61
N ASN A 78 28.99 48.21 -13.68
CA ASN A 78 27.73 48.03 -14.39
C ASN A 78 27.94 48.31 -15.88
N GLY A 79 27.00 47.84 -16.71
CA GLY A 79 27.05 48.02 -18.16
C GLY A 79 25.70 47.74 -18.83
N SER A 80 25.63 48.02 -20.13
CA SER A 80 24.47 47.72 -20.97
C SER A 80 24.89 47.45 -22.41
N GLU A 81 24.28 46.42 -22.99
CA GLU A 81 24.57 45.85 -24.30
C GLU A 81 23.25 45.46 -24.99
N THR A 82 23.29 45.09 -26.27
CA THR A 82 22.10 44.66 -27.03
C THR A 82 22.31 43.26 -27.59
N GLY A 83 21.47 42.32 -27.16
CA GLY A 83 21.51 40.92 -27.58
C GLY A 83 20.66 40.64 -28.82
N THR A 84 20.91 39.49 -29.45
CA THR A 84 20.06 38.88 -30.48
C THR A 84 20.28 37.38 -30.43
N ASP A 85 19.19 36.63 -30.27
CA ASP A 85 19.17 35.19 -29.96
C ASP A 85 20.15 34.81 -28.84
N GLU A 86 21.01 33.80 -29.03
CA GLU A 86 22.07 33.44 -28.08
C GLU A 86 23.12 34.56 -27.98
N TYR A 87 23.44 35.01 -26.76
CA TYR A 87 24.35 36.15 -26.55
C TYR A 87 25.31 35.95 -25.38
N THR A 88 26.61 36.14 -25.63
CA THR A 88 27.67 36.07 -24.61
C THR A 88 28.06 37.47 -24.11
N ILE A 89 27.76 37.77 -22.84
CA ILE A 89 28.22 38.99 -22.15
C ILE A 89 29.66 38.76 -21.67
N THR A 90 30.52 39.77 -21.74
CA THR A 90 31.87 39.74 -21.17
C THR A 90 32.06 40.81 -20.10
N PHE A 91 32.11 40.39 -18.83
CA PHE A 91 32.20 41.29 -17.69
C PHE A 91 33.64 41.75 -17.43
N PRO A 92 33.87 42.92 -16.79
CA PRO A 92 35.22 43.43 -16.50
C PRO A 92 36.07 42.55 -15.58
N SER A 93 35.44 41.70 -14.76
CA SER A 93 36.07 40.73 -13.87
C SER A 93 35.15 39.55 -13.59
N VAL A 94 35.73 38.43 -13.15
CA VAL A 94 34.99 37.33 -12.51
C VAL A 94 34.16 37.86 -11.34
N GLY A 95 32.92 37.42 -11.18
CA GLY A 95 32.06 37.87 -10.07
C GLY A 95 30.62 37.35 -10.10
N THR A 96 29.80 37.87 -9.19
CA THR A 96 28.35 37.67 -9.15
C THR A 96 27.67 38.88 -9.79
N TYR A 97 26.86 38.67 -10.84
CA TYR A 97 26.21 39.75 -11.59
C TYR A 97 24.70 39.57 -11.63
N ARG A 98 23.97 40.66 -11.38
CA ARG A 98 22.54 40.77 -11.70
C ARG A 98 22.40 41.22 -13.14
N VAL A 99 21.57 40.51 -13.90
CA VAL A 99 21.33 40.72 -15.34
C VAL A 99 19.85 40.96 -15.56
N LYS A 100 19.54 42.02 -16.30
CA LYS A 100 18.20 42.56 -16.54
C LYS A 100 17.96 42.55 -18.06
N ILE A 101 16.88 41.93 -18.52
CA ILE A 101 16.60 41.74 -19.94
C ILE A 101 15.22 42.31 -20.29
N SER A 102 15.15 43.14 -21.33
CA SER A 102 13.91 43.76 -21.83
C SER A 102 13.87 43.86 -23.36
N GLY A 103 12.68 43.99 -23.94
CA GLY A 103 12.46 44.38 -25.33
C GLY A 103 11.77 43.29 -26.14
N SER A 104 12.52 42.62 -27.03
CA SER A 104 12.00 41.56 -27.91
C SER A 104 12.32 40.13 -27.43
N PHE A 105 13.00 40.00 -26.28
CA PHE A 105 13.29 38.70 -25.68
C PHE A 105 11.98 37.98 -25.35
N ASN A 106 11.84 36.73 -25.78
CA ASN A 106 10.59 35.97 -25.62
C ASN A 106 10.79 34.49 -25.28
N ARG A 107 12.04 34.02 -25.18
CA ARG A 107 12.38 32.66 -24.78
C ARG A 107 13.79 32.58 -24.22
N ILE A 108 13.98 31.64 -23.30
CA ILE A 108 15.25 31.10 -22.84
C ILE A 108 15.21 29.56 -23.00
N GLU A 109 16.33 28.91 -23.26
CA GLU A 109 16.44 27.45 -23.48
C GLU A 109 17.85 26.97 -23.12
N PHE A 110 18.05 26.25 -22.00
CA PHE A 110 19.38 25.73 -21.67
C PHE A 110 19.66 24.34 -22.27
N ASP A 111 18.64 23.50 -22.49
CA ASP A 111 18.75 22.14 -23.07
C ASP A 111 19.97 21.34 -22.57
N THR A 112 20.18 21.30 -21.25
CA THR A 112 21.31 20.64 -20.57
C THR A 112 22.72 21.12 -20.95
N GLN A 113 22.84 22.28 -21.60
CA GLN A 113 24.03 22.80 -22.27
C GLN A 113 24.42 24.23 -21.81
N GLY A 114 25.45 24.80 -22.45
CA GLY A 114 25.86 26.17 -22.25
C GLY A 114 26.32 26.48 -20.82
N ASP A 115 25.77 27.56 -20.25
CA ASP A 115 26.14 28.10 -18.95
C ASP A 115 25.05 27.87 -17.88
N GLN A 116 24.31 26.76 -17.98
CA GLN A 116 23.23 26.36 -17.07
C GLN A 116 23.56 26.40 -15.57
N ASP A 117 24.80 26.09 -15.20
CA ASP A 117 25.23 26.13 -13.79
C ASP A 117 25.66 27.54 -13.36
N LYS A 118 25.86 28.48 -14.30
CA LYS A 118 26.20 29.88 -14.01
C LYS A 118 24.98 30.69 -13.56
N ILE A 119 23.77 30.42 -14.06
CA ILE A 119 22.55 31.05 -13.54
C ILE A 119 22.25 30.53 -12.13
N ARG A 120 21.97 31.45 -11.20
CA ARG A 120 21.80 31.16 -9.78
C ARG A 120 20.41 31.44 -9.26
N GLU A 121 19.78 32.52 -9.70
CA GLU A 121 18.52 32.99 -9.12
C GLU A 121 17.67 33.74 -10.16
N ILE A 122 16.35 33.60 -10.08
CA ILE A 122 15.37 34.48 -10.73
C ILE A 122 14.81 35.43 -9.66
N GLU A 123 15.10 36.73 -9.79
CA GLU A 123 14.65 37.79 -8.89
C GLU A 123 13.34 38.47 -9.37
N GLN A 124 13.05 38.43 -10.68
CA GLN A 124 11.82 39.02 -11.26
C GLN A 124 11.52 38.39 -12.63
N TRP A 125 10.25 38.12 -12.93
CA TRP A 125 9.82 37.61 -14.24
C TRP A 125 9.63 38.71 -15.30
N GLY A 126 9.08 39.86 -14.90
CA GLY A 126 8.79 40.98 -15.79
C GLY A 126 7.61 40.75 -16.74
N ASP A 127 7.37 41.70 -17.64
CA ASP A 127 6.31 41.65 -18.67
C ASP A 127 6.81 41.03 -20.00
N ILE A 128 7.65 39.98 -19.89
CA ILE A 128 8.08 39.19 -21.06
C ILE A 128 6.88 38.42 -21.63
N GLY A 129 6.56 38.67 -22.90
CA GLY A 129 5.59 37.86 -23.65
C GLY A 129 6.22 36.53 -24.09
N TRP A 130 6.24 35.55 -23.18
CA TRP A 130 6.91 34.26 -23.40
C TRP A 130 6.26 33.46 -24.54
N SER A 131 7.08 32.92 -25.45
CA SER A 131 6.64 32.12 -26.59
C SER A 131 6.64 30.60 -26.32
N SER A 132 7.48 30.15 -25.40
CA SER A 132 7.58 28.76 -24.95
C SER A 132 8.42 28.68 -23.68
N PHE A 133 8.07 27.77 -22.77
CA PHE A 133 8.86 27.40 -21.59
C PHE A 133 9.48 25.99 -21.72
N SER A 134 9.46 25.40 -22.92
CA SER A 134 10.25 24.19 -23.21
C SER A 134 11.71 24.46 -22.87
N ASP A 135 12.27 23.65 -21.98
CA ASP A 135 13.71 23.58 -21.67
C ASP A 135 14.31 24.86 -21.07
N ALA A 136 13.44 25.76 -20.57
CA ALA A 136 13.79 27.12 -20.15
C ALA A 136 14.87 27.19 -19.07
N PHE A 137 14.94 26.19 -18.18
CA PHE A 137 15.95 26.03 -17.13
C PHE A 137 16.43 24.57 -17.01
N ASN A 138 16.32 23.79 -18.10
CA ASN A 138 16.71 22.38 -18.13
C ASN A 138 18.23 22.23 -17.90
N GLY A 139 18.60 21.63 -16.77
CA GLY A 139 19.98 21.41 -16.33
C GLY A 139 20.57 22.49 -15.42
N CYS A 140 19.79 23.51 -15.02
CA CYS A 140 20.25 24.59 -14.14
C CYS A 140 20.37 24.13 -12.67
N THR A 141 21.40 23.33 -12.35
CA THR A 141 21.52 22.58 -11.08
C THR A 141 21.37 23.45 -9.83
N TYR A 142 21.88 24.68 -9.89
CA TYR A 142 21.99 25.60 -8.75
C TYR A 142 20.92 26.71 -8.72
N LEU A 143 19.89 26.62 -9.57
CA LEU A 143 18.85 27.64 -9.70
C LEU A 143 17.93 27.69 -8.46
N THR A 144 17.74 28.91 -7.94
CA THR A 144 16.71 29.29 -6.97
C THR A 144 15.81 30.38 -7.56
N MET A 145 14.78 30.80 -6.81
CA MET A 145 13.92 31.92 -7.18
C MET A 145 13.48 32.70 -5.94
N SER A 146 13.58 34.02 -6.01
CA SER A 146 13.02 34.97 -5.03
C SER A 146 12.00 35.93 -5.63
N ALA A 147 11.74 35.82 -6.94
CA ALA A 147 10.69 36.53 -7.65
C ALA A 147 9.32 36.39 -6.96
N VAL A 148 8.61 37.52 -6.87
CA VAL A 148 7.28 37.65 -6.27
C VAL A 148 6.20 38.07 -7.28
N ASP A 149 6.61 38.29 -8.53
CA ASP A 149 5.75 38.42 -9.69
C ASP A 149 5.59 37.08 -10.43
N THR A 150 4.71 37.04 -11.42
CA THR A 150 4.38 35.83 -12.19
C THR A 150 4.64 36.08 -13.67
N PRO A 151 5.20 35.12 -14.42
CA PRO A 151 5.41 35.26 -15.87
C PRO A 151 4.08 35.35 -16.63
N ASP A 152 4.04 36.10 -17.73
CA ASP A 152 2.91 36.07 -18.66
C ASP A 152 2.95 34.80 -19.51
N LEU A 153 2.16 33.80 -19.10
CA LEU A 153 2.01 32.52 -19.80
C LEU A 153 0.86 32.50 -20.82
N SER A 154 0.21 33.65 -21.11
CA SER A 154 -0.97 33.71 -21.98
C SER A 154 -0.72 33.27 -23.43
N ASN A 155 0.54 33.21 -23.87
CA ASN A 155 0.95 32.73 -25.19
C ASN A 155 1.71 31.39 -25.13
N VAL A 156 1.95 30.85 -23.93
CA VAL A 156 2.68 29.59 -23.72
C VAL A 156 1.69 28.43 -23.71
N THR A 157 2.04 27.34 -24.42
CA THR A 157 1.31 26.06 -24.37
C THR A 157 2.19 24.88 -23.95
N ASN A 158 3.51 25.10 -23.86
CA ASN A 158 4.51 24.06 -23.63
C ASN A 158 5.46 24.46 -22.49
N MET A 159 5.46 23.67 -21.40
CA MET A 159 6.44 23.75 -20.30
C MET A 159 7.24 22.44 -20.15
N ALA A 160 7.44 21.72 -21.25
CA ALA A 160 8.25 20.50 -21.25
C ALA A 160 9.65 20.76 -20.70
N GLN A 161 10.09 19.91 -19.77
CA GLN A 161 11.42 19.94 -19.18
C GLN A 161 11.84 21.30 -18.59
N MET A 162 10.89 22.20 -18.31
CA MET A 162 11.16 23.59 -17.91
C MET A 162 12.16 23.71 -16.77
N PHE A 163 12.00 22.92 -15.70
CA PHE A 163 12.91 22.84 -14.57
C PHE A 163 13.63 21.48 -14.49
N ALA A 164 13.64 20.69 -15.57
CA ALA A 164 14.26 19.37 -15.54
C ALA A 164 15.72 19.48 -15.10
N ARG A 165 16.14 18.67 -14.12
CA ARG A 165 17.49 18.61 -13.53
C ARG A 165 17.90 19.89 -12.77
N ALA A 166 16.99 20.85 -12.54
CA ALA A 166 17.21 22.01 -11.68
C ALA A 166 17.10 21.60 -10.19
N ARG A 167 18.08 20.81 -9.71
CA ARG A 167 18.02 20.11 -8.41
C ARG A 167 17.87 21.00 -7.17
N SER A 168 18.23 22.28 -7.27
CA SER A 168 18.08 23.27 -6.20
C SER A 168 16.75 24.05 -6.26
N PHE A 169 15.92 23.82 -7.27
CA PHE A 169 14.71 24.60 -7.49
C PHE A 169 13.59 24.20 -6.53
N ASN A 170 13.12 25.19 -5.75
CA ASN A 170 11.97 25.08 -4.84
C ASN A 170 11.36 26.49 -4.62
N GLY A 171 11.17 27.23 -5.72
CA GLY A 171 10.59 28.58 -5.71
C GLY A 171 9.06 28.58 -5.75
N ASP A 172 8.43 29.61 -5.19
CA ASP A 172 6.96 29.70 -5.15
C ASP A 172 6.35 29.97 -6.53
N ILE A 173 5.74 28.94 -7.11
CA ILE A 173 5.03 28.96 -8.40
C ILE A 173 3.52 28.72 -8.24
N SER A 174 3.01 28.76 -7.01
CA SER A 174 1.61 28.43 -6.67
C SER A 174 0.58 29.32 -7.37
N ASN A 175 0.97 30.56 -7.69
CA ASN A 175 0.10 31.60 -8.27
C ASN A 175 0.19 31.72 -9.81
N TRP A 176 0.87 30.80 -10.51
CA TRP A 176 1.04 30.86 -11.96
C TRP A 176 -0.24 30.43 -12.72
N ASP A 177 -0.64 31.20 -13.73
CA ASP A 177 -1.74 30.83 -14.64
C ASP A 177 -1.24 29.84 -15.71
N VAL A 178 -1.45 28.55 -15.45
CA VAL A 178 -1.09 27.45 -16.37
C VAL A 178 -2.27 26.98 -17.24
N SER A 179 -3.39 27.70 -17.26
CA SER A 179 -4.65 27.24 -17.91
C SER A 179 -4.56 27.03 -19.44
N ASN A 180 -3.56 27.64 -20.10
CA ASN A 180 -3.29 27.48 -21.54
C ASN A 180 -2.29 26.35 -21.86
N ILE A 181 -1.67 25.73 -20.85
CA ILE A 181 -0.64 24.70 -21.04
C ILE A 181 -1.29 23.38 -21.49
N THR A 182 -0.73 22.79 -22.54
CA THR A 182 -1.13 21.46 -23.06
C THR A 182 -0.07 20.39 -22.80
N ASN A 183 1.18 20.77 -22.57
CA ASN A 183 2.31 19.86 -22.42
C ASN A 183 3.16 20.16 -21.17
N MET A 184 3.21 19.21 -20.24
CA MET A 184 4.01 19.22 -18.99
C MET A 184 4.99 18.02 -18.91
N TYR A 185 5.44 17.52 -20.08
CA TYR A 185 6.44 16.44 -20.18
C TYR A 185 7.69 16.76 -19.33
N GLU A 186 8.03 15.90 -18.36
CA GLU A 186 9.25 16.02 -17.55
C GLU A 186 9.48 17.39 -16.86
N THR A 187 8.44 18.22 -16.65
CA THR A 187 8.59 19.61 -16.17
C THR A 187 9.43 19.75 -14.89
N PHE A 188 9.31 18.81 -13.95
CA PHE A 188 10.10 18.73 -12.70
C PHE A 188 10.99 17.46 -12.62
N TYR A 189 11.33 16.84 -13.75
CA TYR A 189 12.23 15.68 -13.81
C TYR A 189 13.52 15.95 -13.05
N ARG A 190 13.86 15.18 -12.02
CA ARG A 190 15.03 15.36 -11.14
C ARG A 190 15.16 16.78 -10.55
N CYS A 191 14.04 17.39 -10.20
CA CYS A 191 14.00 18.47 -9.21
C CYS A 191 14.10 17.84 -7.80
N ASP A 192 15.29 17.35 -7.44
CA ASP A 192 15.53 16.47 -6.28
C ASP A 192 14.82 16.94 -4.99
N ILE A 193 14.75 18.25 -4.72
CA ILE A 193 14.17 18.85 -3.50
C ILE A 193 12.78 19.50 -3.66
N PHE A 194 12.19 19.53 -4.87
CA PHE A 194 10.98 20.32 -5.15
C PHE A 194 9.75 19.78 -4.41
N ASN A 195 9.09 20.65 -3.64
CA ASN A 195 7.91 20.31 -2.84
C ASN A 195 7.04 21.56 -2.57
N ILE A 196 6.76 22.35 -3.60
CA ILE A 196 5.94 23.58 -3.53
C ILE A 196 4.49 23.29 -3.92
N ASP A 197 3.54 23.88 -3.20
CA ASP A 197 2.10 23.75 -3.46
C ASP A 197 1.74 24.25 -4.87
N ILE A 198 1.21 23.33 -5.66
CA ILE A 198 0.69 23.53 -7.02
C ILE A 198 -0.73 22.95 -7.16
N GLY A 199 -1.40 22.63 -6.05
CA GLY A 199 -2.76 22.06 -6.05
C GLY A 199 -3.83 23.01 -6.63
N ASN A 200 -3.52 24.31 -6.69
CA ASN A 200 -4.37 25.36 -7.25
C ASN A 200 -4.21 25.55 -8.78
N TRP A 201 -3.30 24.83 -9.44
CA TRP A 201 -3.07 24.94 -10.89
C TRP A 201 -4.24 24.39 -11.72
N ASP A 202 -4.75 25.18 -12.68
CA ASP A 202 -5.70 24.71 -13.69
C ASP A 202 -4.98 23.91 -14.78
N VAL A 203 -4.75 22.62 -14.51
CA VAL A 203 -4.19 21.68 -15.48
C VAL A 203 -5.20 21.15 -16.50
N SER A 204 -6.44 21.68 -16.55
CA SER A 204 -7.52 21.10 -17.35
C SER A 204 -7.31 21.18 -18.87
N SER A 205 -6.30 21.89 -19.36
CA SER A 205 -5.86 21.91 -20.77
C SER A 205 -4.77 20.89 -21.10
N VAL A 206 -4.13 20.28 -20.11
CA VAL A 206 -2.97 19.39 -20.29
C VAL A 206 -3.39 18.05 -20.88
N THR A 207 -2.67 17.60 -21.91
CA THR A 207 -2.86 16.28 -22.54
C THR A 207 -1.67 15.34 -22.33
N ASN A 208 -0.52 15.87 -21.89
CA ASN A 208 0.71 15.11 -21.65
C ASN A 208 1.35 15.52 -20.32
N MET A 209 1.44 14.55 -19.39
CA MET A 209 2.12 14.68 -18.09
C MET A 209 3.24 13.64 -17.91
N VAL A 210 3.70 13.02 -19.01
CA VAL A 210 4.72 11.96 -18.97
C VAL A 210 5.95 12.43 -18.22
N GLY A 211 6.32 11.67 -17.20
CA GLY A 211 7.51 11.88 -16.39
C GLY A 211 7.54 13.17 -15.57
N MET A 212 6.43 13.88 -15.37
CA MET A 212 6.38 15.24 -14.80
C MET A 212 7.16 15.40 -13.49
N PHE A 213 7.12 14.41 -12.58
CA PHE A 213 7.82 14.41 -11.29
C PHE A 213 8.88 13.29 -11.15
N VAL A 214 9.41 12.75 -12.26
CA VAL A 214 10.40 11.65 -12.21
C VAL A 214 11.62 12.03 -11.38
N GLY A 215 11.86 11.35 -10.27
CA GLY A 215 12.97 11.65 -9.37
C GLY A 215 12.87 13.00 -8.65
N ALA A 216 11.71 13.66 -8.64
CA ALA A 216 11.42 14.77 -7.74
C ALA A 216 11.22 14.20 -6.32
N SER A 217 12.32 13.75 -5.71
CA SER A 217 12.31 12.75 -4.64
C SER A 217 11.53 13.15 -3.37
N ARG A 218 11.34 14.46 -3.19
CA ARG A 218 10.68 15.08 -2.04
C ARG A 218 9.29 15.65 -2.35
N PHE A 219 8.78 15.49 -3.57
CA PHE A 219 7.48 16.02 -3.95
C PHE A 219 6.34 15.24 -3.27
N ASN A 220 5.52 15.93 -2.48
CA ASN A 220 4.40 15.32 -1.75
C ASN A 220 3.26 16.33 -1.49
N GLN A 221 2.96 17.20 -2.47
CA GLN A 221 1.88 18.20 -2.35
C GLN A 221 0.54 17.68 -2.87
N ASP A 222 -0.55 18.15 -2.26
CA ASP A 222 -1.91 17.76 -2.63
C ASP A 222 -2.28 18.28 -4.02
N ILE A 223 -2.44 17.35 -4.95
CA ILE A 223 -2.88 17.57 -6.34
C ILE A 223 -4.21 16.85 -6.64
N SER A 224 -4.96 16.48 -5.61
CA SER A 224 -6.27 15.82 -5.75
C SER A 224 -7.28 16.66 -6.55
N ASN A 225 -7.20 17.98 -6.49
CA ASN A 225 -8.10 18.91 -7.19
C ASN A 225 -7.80 19.05 -8.70
N TRP A 226 -6.73 18.43 -9.22
CA TRP A 226 -6.35 18.52 -10.62
C TRP A 226 -7.32 17.79 -11.56
N ASN A 227 -7.80 18.50 -12.59
CA ASN A 227 -8.62 17.92 -13.65
C ASN A 227 -7.73 17.32 -14.75
N VAL A 228 -7.40 16.04 -14.62
CA VAL A 228 -6.55 15.29 -15.56
C VAL A 228 -7.32 14.62 -16.72
N SER A 229 -8.63 14.84 -16.88
CA SER A 229 -9.53 14.13 -17.82
C SER A 229 -9.15 14.17 -19.30
N LYS A 230 -8.20 15.03 -19.72
CA LYS A 230 -7.68 15.11 -21.10
C LYS A 230 -6.32 14.43 -21.29
N VAL A 231 -5.69 13.95 -20.22
CA VAL A 231 -4.39 13.27 -20.28
C VAL A 231 -4.59 11.84 -20.77
N THR A 232 -3.86 11.45 -21.82
CA THR A 232 -3.94 10.10 -22.40
C THR A 232 -2.73 9.22 -22.05
N ASP A 233 -1.69 9.81 -21.48
CA ASP A 233 -0.38 9.20 -21.25
C ASP A 233 0.19 9.73 -19.93
N MET A 234 0.28 8.84 -18.93
CA MET A 234 0.76 9.15 -17.57
C MET A 234 2.07 8.43 -17.22
N ARG A 235 2.79 7.93 -18.23
CA ARG A 235 4.02 7.17 -18.05
C ARG A 235 5.00 7.85 -17.10
N SER A 236 5.53 7.09 -16.16
CA SER A 236 6.54 7.49 -15.19
C SER A 236 6.20 8.71 -14.33
N MET A 237 4.96 9.19 -14.29
CA MET A 237 4.63 10.53 -13.77
C MET A 237 5.21 10.83 -12.36
N PHE A 238 5.20 9.84 -11.46
CA PHE A 238 5.75 9.92 -10.09
C PHE A 238 6.93 8.96 -9.87
N SER A 239 7.57 8.46 -10.93
CA SER A 239 8.64 7.47 -10.79
C SER A 239 9.83 8.02 -10.00
N GLY A 240 10.15 7.44 -8.84
CA GLY A 240 11.20 7.93 -7.95
C GLY A 240 10.82 9.19 -7.16
N ALA A 241 9.55 9.60 -7.15
CA ALA A 241 9.03 10.61 -6.22
C ALA A 241 8.80 9.96 -4.84
N ARG A 242 9.90 9.63 -4.15
CA ARG A 242 9.93 8.74 -2.97
C ARG A 242 9.02 9.17 -1.83
N GLU A 243 8.98 10.47 -1.51
CA GLU A 243 8.12 11.04 -0.46
C GLU A 243 6.63 11.16 -0.89
N PHE A 244 6.25 10.87 -2.15
CA PHE A 244 4.89 11.10 -2.64
C PHE A 244 3.87 10.08 -2.11
N ASN A 245 2.84 10.57 -1.39
CA ASN A 245 1.80 9.70 -0.80
C ASN A 245 0.43 10.40 -0.69
N GLN A 246 -0.01 11.08 -1.77
CA GLN A 246 -1.27 11.83 -1.81
C GLN A 246 -2.42 11.06 -2.46
N ASN A 247 -3.66 11.38 -2.06
CA ASN A 247 -4.88 10.72 -2.54
C ASN A 247 -5.26 11.23 -3.95
N LEU A 248 -5.48 10.31 -4.90
CA LEU A 248 -5.80 10.61 -6.30
C LEU A 248 -7.17 10.07 -6.76
N ASN A 249 -8.05 9.61 -5.86
CA ASN A 249 -9.38 9.07 -6.22
C ASN A 249 -10.36 10.08 -6.83
N THR A 250 -9.98 11.36 -6.90
CA THR A 250 -10.71 12.44 -7.58
C THR A 250 -10.32 12.61 -9.05
N TRP A 251 -9.28 11.92 -9.52
CA TRP A 251 -8.80 12.00 -10.90
C TRP A 251 -9.64 11.14 -11.85
N ASP A 252 -10.11 11.75 -12.94
CA ASP A 252 -10.69 11.04 -14.09
C ASP A 252 -9.56 10.57 -15.03
N VAL A 253 -9.22 9.28 -14.93
CA VAL A 253 -8.18 8.63 -15.74
C VAL A 253 -8.75 7.83 -16.92
N SER A 254 -10.05 7.91 -17.20
CA SER A 254 -10.76 7.07 -18.20
C SER A 254 -10.24 7.17 -19.64
N ASN A 255 -9.51 8.25 -19.97
CA ASN A 255 -8.87 8.47 -21.27
C ASN A 255 -7.39 8.04 -21.34
N VAL A 256 -6.80 7.54 -20.23
CA VAL A 256 -5.40 7.11 -20.17
C VAL A 256 -5.25 5.73 -20.79
N THR A 257 -4.31 5.56 -21.72
CA THR A 257 -4.05 4.27 -22.40
C THR A 257 -2.75 3.58 -21.96
N ASP A 258 -1.88 4.31 -21.26
CA ASP A 258 -0.51 3.91 -20.89
C ASP A 258 -0.15 4.47 -19.51
N MET A 259 0.07 3.58 -18.54
CA MET A 259 0.39 3.90 -17.14
C MET A 259 1.77 3.36 -16.72
N ARG A 260 2.64 2.98 -17.67
CA ARG A 260 3.92 2.33 -17.34
C ARG A 260 4.75 3.14 -16.38
N ALA A 261 5.35 2.45 -15.41
CA ALA A 261 6.23 3.00 -14.39
C ALA A 261 5.65 4.19 -13.58
N MET A 262 4.32 4.44 -13.60
CA MET A 262 3.73 5.67 -13.06
C MET A 262 4.14 5.95 -11.60
N PHE A 263 4.24 4.91 -10.77
CA PHE A 263 4.70 4.95 -9.37
C PHE A 263 5.98 4.13 -9.14
N PHE A 264 6.77 3.84 -10.19
CA PHE A 264 7.99 3.03 -10.08
C PHE A 264 9.00 3.70 -9.14
N ASN A 265 9.37 3.06 -8.03
CA ASN A 265 10.17 3.59 -6.93
C ASN A 265 9.55 4.81 -6.21
N ALA A 266 8.21 4.94 -6.20
CA ALA A 266 7.49 5.82 -5.27
C ALA A 266 7.38 5.14 -3.89
N GLU A 267 8.53 5.01 -3.22
CA GLU A 267 8.76 4.16 -2.03
C GLU A 267 7.70 4.28 -0.91
N THR A 268 7.14 5.48 -0.69
CA THR A 268 6.11 5.70 0.36
C THR A 268 4.67 5.71 -0.12
N PHE A 269 4.40 5.56 -1.43
CA PHE A 269 3.05 5.63 -1.98
C PHE A 269 2.19 4.46 -1.51
N ASN A 270 1.15 4.75 -0.73
CA ASN A 270 0.18 3.77 -0.27
C ASN A 270 -1.20 4.44 -0.12
N LYS A 271 -1.94 4.48 -1.22
CA LYS A 271 -3.31 5.03 -1.32
C LYS A 271 -4.14 4.12 -2.21
N ASP A 272 -5.39 3.94 -1.82
CA ASP A 272 -6.39 3.24 -2.62
C ASP A 272 -6.61 3.97 -3.94
N LEU A 273 -6.80 3.22 -5.03
CA LEU A 273 -7.08 3.73 -6.37
C LEU A 273 -8.30 3.02 -6.99
N ASN A 274 -9.12 2.38 -6.16
CA ASN A 274 -10.28 1.56 -6.56
C ASN A 274 -11.41 2.33 -7.26
N ILE A 275 -11.34 3.66 -7.33
CA ILE A 275 -12.28 4.53 -8.05
C ILE A 275 -11.80 4.83 -9.49
N TRP A 276 -10.55 4.50 -9.85
CA TRP A 276 -10.01 4.75 -11.18
C TRP A 276 -10.59 3.82 -12.25
N ASP A 277 -11.19 4.42 -13.29
CA ASP A 277 -11.55 3.72 -14.52
C ASP A 277 -10.30 3.48 -15.38
N VAL A 278 -9.68 2.32 -15.20
CA VAL A 278 -8.50 1.86 -15.95
C VAL A 278 -8.86 1.06 -17.21
N SER A 279 -10.14 0.96 -17.59
CA SER A 279 -10.61 0.09 -18.68
C SER A 279 -10.02 0.43 -20.07
N SER A 280 -9.51 1.65 -20.25
CA SER A 280 -8.79 2.10 -21.47
C SER A 280 -7.29 1.75 -21.48
N VAL A 281 -6.72 1.28 -20.37
CA VAL A 281 -5.27 1.07 -20.23
C VAL A 281 -4.84 -0.23 -20.90
N THR A 282 -3.73 -0.16 -21.66
CA THR A 282 -3.21 -1.29 -22.45
C THR A 282 -1.83 -1.79 -22.01
N ASP A 283 -1.09 -1.00 -21.22
CA ASP A 283 0.23 -1.32 -20.69
C ASP A 283 0.41 -0.75 -19.28
N MET A 284 0.61 -1.63 -18.31
CA MET A 284 0.85 -1.33 -16.88
C MET A 284 2.26 -1.78 -16.44
N GLY A 285 3.18 -2.00 -17.40
CA GLY A 285 4.55 -2.43 -17.11
C GLY A 285 5.27 -1.52 -16.09
N ASP A 286 5.93 -2.12 -15.12
CA ASP A 286 6.69 -1.48 -14.05
C ASP A 286 5.86 -0.53 -13.13
N MET A 287 4.51 -0.48 -13.24
CA MET A 287 3.67 0.60 -12.66
C MET A 287 3.89 0.88 -11.17
N PHE A 288 3.99 -0.16 -10.34
CA PHE A 288 4.30 -0.06 -8.89
C PHE A 288 5.64 -0.72 -8.53
N GLY A 289 6.53 -0.95 -9.50
CA GLY A 289 7.80 -1.60 -9.27
C GLY A 289 8.69 -0.79 -8.30
N GLY A 290 9.10 -1.36 -7.17
CA GLY A 290 9.83 -0.67 -6.10
C GLY A 290 8.99 0.33 -5.28
N ALA A 291 7.66 0.36 -5.45
CA ALA A 291 6.76 1.06 -4.54
C ALA A 291 6.58 0.24 -3.26
N SER A 292 7.64 0.12 -2.46
CA SER A 292 7.79 -0.86 -1.39
C SER A 292 6.69 -0.81 -0.31
N SER A 293 6.09 0.36 -0.07
CA SER A 293 4.97 0.55 0.87
C SER A 293 3.58 0.30 0.29
N PHE A 294 3.45 0.05 -1.03
CA PHE A 294 2.15 0.05 -1.70
C PHE A 294 1.33 -1.20 -1.37
N ASN A 295 0.14 -0.98 -0.79
CA ASN A 295 -0.90 -2.01 -0.64
C ASN A 295 -2.32 -1.43 -0.83
N GLY A 296 -2.44 -0.30 -1.55
CA GLY A 296 -3.72 0.39 -1.75
C GLY A 296 -4.69 -0.42 -2.60
N ASP A 297 -5.98 -0.28 -2.32
CA ASP A 297 -7.03 -1.05 -3.00
C ASP A 297 -7.08 -0.78 -4.51
N ILE A 298 -6.98 -1.86 -5.29
CA ILE A 298 -7.09 -1.94 -6.76
C ILE A 298 -7.91 -3.16 -7.22
N ARG A 299 -8.66 -3.82 -6.33
CA ARG A 299 -9.25 -5.15 -6.59
C ARG A 299 -10.38 -5.11 -7.62
N GLU A 300 -11.07 -3.97 -7.72
CA GLU A 300 -12.19 -3.72 -8.64
C GLU A 300 -11.76 -3.13 -10.00
N TRP A 301 -10.46 -3.12 -10.34
CA TRP A 301 -9.97 -2.60 -11.61
C TRP A 301 -10.33 -3.48 -12.81
N ASP A 302 -10.97 -2.89 -13.84
CA ASP A 302 -11.17 -3.52 -15.15
C ASP A 302 -9.86 -3.51 -15.96
N VAL A 303 -9.08 -4.58 -15.82
CA VAL A 303 -7.82 -4.80 -16.55
C VAL A 303 -8.00 -5.55 -17.87
N SER A 304 -9.23 -5.75 -18.37
CA SER A 304 -9.52 -6.62 -19.53
C SER A 304 -8.89 -6.19 -20.86
N ASN A 305 -8.46 -4.92 -20.99
CA ASN A 305 -7.71 -4.43 -22.16
C ASN A 305 -6.18 -4.39 -21.96
N VAL A 306 -5.67 -4.76 -20.78
CA VAL A 306 -4.25 -4.73 -20.46
C VAL A 306 -3.53 -5.88 -21.16
N THR A 307 -2.45 -5.55 -21.87
CA THR A 307 -1.64 -6.52 -22.64
C THR A 307 -0.29 -6.83 -21.99
N SER A 308 0.16 -5.97 -21.07
CA SER A 308 1.47 -6.00 -20.43
C SER A 308 1.36 -5.62 -18.96
N MET A 309 1.77 -6.53 -18.08
CA MET A 309 1.90 -6.35 -16.63
C MET A 309 3.33 -6.69 -16.13
N ARG A 310 4.31 -6.66 -17.04
CA ARG A 310 5.72 -6.93 -16.75
C ARG A 310 6.19 -6.09 -15.55
N ALA A 311 6.80 -6.72 -14.56
CA ALA A 311 7.35 -6.06 -13.37
C ALA A 311 6.38 -5.14 -12.58
N MET A 312 5.06 -5.28 -12.78
CA MET A 312 4.06 -4.35 -12.24
C MET A 312 4.15 -4.16 -10.72
N PHE A 313 4.47 -5.21 -9.97
CA PHE A 313 4.65 -5.23 -8.51
C PHE A 313 6.05 -5.73 -8.09
N SER A 314 7.04 -5.71 -8.98
CA SER A 314 8.42 -6.12 -8.66
C SER A 314 8.96 -5.27 -7.50
N GLU A 315 9.50 -5.87 -6.45
CA GLU A 315 10.00 -5.18 -5.24
C GLU A 315 8.91 -4.34 -4.48
N ALA A 316 7.62 -4.57 -4.75
CA ALA A 316 6.51 -3.97 -3.99
C ALA A 316 6.27 -4.75 -2.69
N THR A 317 7.23 -4.68 -1.77
CA THR A 317 7.36 -5.56 -0.58
C THR A 317 6.18 -5.62 0.38
N SER A 318 5.22 -4.69 0.34
CA SER A 318 4.01 -4.69 1.18
C SER A 318 2.72 -5.07 0.43
N PHE A 319 2.79 -5.39 -0.86
CA PHE A 319 1.60 -5.63 -1.69
C PHE A 319 1.02 -7.03 -1.45
N ASN A 320 -0.24 -7.10 -1.01
CA ASN A 320 -0.98 -8.34 -0.78
C ASN A 320 -2.50 -8.17 -0.99
N ASN A 321 -2.90 -7.57 -2.13
CA ASN A 321 -4.32 -7.47 -2.49
C ASN A 321 -4.77 -8.69 -3.29
N ASP A 322 -5.94 -9.25 -2.95
CA ASP A 322 -6.61 -10.29 -3.75
C ASP A 322 -6.92 -9.78 -5.17
N LEU A 323 -6.32 -10.42 -6.17
CA LEU A 323 -6.50 -10.13 -7.60
C LEU A 323 -7.29 -11.22 -8.34
N SER A 324 -7.97 -12.13 -7.63
CA SER A 324 -8.65 -13.30 -8.21
C SER A 324 -9.78 -12.95 -9.20
N ASN A 325 -10.31 -11.72 -9.11
CA ASN A 325 -11.35 -11.16 -10.00
C ASN A 325 -10.81 -10.52 -11.30
N TRP A 326 -9.49 -10.34 -11.46
CA TRP A 326 -8.91 -9.64 -12.62
C TRP A 326 -9.01 -10.47 -13.92
N ASP A 327 -9.63 -9.91 -14.96
CA ASP A 327 -9.60 -10.48 -16.32
C ASP A 327 -8.24 -10.18 -17.00
N VAL A 328 -7.28 -11.08 -16.78
CA VAL A 328 -5.95 -11.02 -17.42
C VAL A 328 -5.91 -11.68 -18.80
N SER A 329 -7.05 -12.02 -19.43
CA SER A 329 -7.10 -12.85 -20.64
C SER A 329 -6.36 -12.24 -21.85
N GLN A 330 -6.14 -10.93 -21.90
CA GLN A 330 -5.39 -10.25 -22.97
C GLN A 330 -3.90 -10.03 -22.64
N VAL A 331 -3.46 -10.35 -21.42
CA VAL A 331 -2.08 -10.15 -20.97
C VAL A 331 -1.17 -11.18 -21.61
N ASN A 332 -0.18 -10.73 -22.38
CA ASN A 332 0.82 -11.59 -23.02
C ASN A 332 2.21 -11.54 -22.35
N ALA A 333 2.44 -10.57 -21.45
CA ALA A 333 3.73 -10.34 -20.79
C ALA A 333 3.57 -10.12 -19.27
N MET A 334 4.06 -11.10 -18.48
CA MET A 334 4.03 -11.10 -17.00
C MET A 334 5.44 -11.30 -16.39
N GLN A 335 6.52 -11.02 -17.14
CA GLN A 335 7.87 -11.25 -16.63
C GLN A 335 8.13 -10.39 -15.39
N VAL A 336 8.78 -10.94 -14.37
CA VAL A 336 9.18 -10.20 -13.16
C VAL A 336 7.98 -9.62 -12.35
N MET A 337 6.72 -9.96 -12.67
CA MET A 337 5.53 -9.24 -12.18
C MET A 337 5.44 -9.10 -10.65
N PHE A 338 5.79 -10.15 -9.89
CA PHE A 338 5.81 -10.18 -8.42
C PHE A 338 7.22 -10.51 -7.86
N ASN A 339 8.28 -10.30 -8.64
CA ASN A 339 9.64 -10.61 -8.18
C ASN A 339 9.99 -9.80 -6.92
N ALA A 340 10.39 -10.44 -5.82
CA ALA A 340 10.70 -9.78 -4.55
C ALA A 340 9.51 -8.99 -3.93
N ALA A 341 8.27 -9.31 -4.30
CA ALA A 341 7.06 -8.77 -3.67
C ALA A 341 6.73 -9.51 -2.37
N SER A 342 7.64 -9.48 -1.39
CA SER A 342 7.72 -10.37 -0.21
C SER A 342 6.58 -10.29 0.84
N SER A 343 5.40 -9.82 0.46
CA SER A 343 4.14 -9.98 1.22
C SER A 343 3.04 -10.61 0.37
N PHE A 344 3.30 -10.93 -0.90
CA PHE A 344 2.28 -11.33 -1.86
C PHE A 344 1.92 -12.81 -1.71
N ASP A 345 0.82 -13.07 -1.03
CA ASP A 345 0.32 -14.42 -0.76
C ASP A 345 -1.14 -14.56 -1.20
N GLN A 346 -1.35 -14.63 -2.53
CA GLN A 346 -2.67 -14.70 -3.15
C GLN A 346 -2.75 -15.80 -4.20
N ASN A 347 -3.90 -16.46 -4.30
CA ASN A 347 -4.17 -17.50 -5.28
C ASN A 347 -4.38 -16.91 -6.69
N LEU A 348 -3.48 -17.23 -7.63
CA LEU A 348 -3.56 -16.81 -9.04
C LEU A 348 -4.21 -17.86 -9.95
N GLY A 349 -4.69 -18.98 -9.42
CA GLY A 349 -5.23 -20.11 -10.19
C GLY A 349 -6.49 -19.80 -11.02
N SER A 350 -7.22 -18.73 -10.70
CA SER A 350 -8.41 -18.29 -11.45
C SER A 350 -8.11 -17.54 -12.74
N TRP A 351 -6.87 -17.02 -12.89
CA TRP A 351 -6.49 -16.17 -14.02
C TRP A 351 -6.45 -16.94 -15.35
N GLU A 352 -7.19 -16.49 -16.37
CA GLU A 352 -7.08 -17.06 -17.72
C GLU A 352 -5.75 -16.63 -18.37
N ILE A 353 -4.77 -17.52 -18.37
CA ILE A 353 -3.40 -17.24 -18.86
C ILE A 353 -3.20 -17.62 -20.33
N THR A 354 -4.26 -17.85 -21.10
CA THR A 354 -4.25 -18.46 -22.45
C THR A 354 -3.44 -17.69 -23.49
N ASN A 355 -3.27 -16.38 -23.34
CA ASN A 355 -2.45 -15.52 -24.21
C ASN A 355 -1.06 -15.18 -23.66
N VAL A 356 -0.69 -15.66 -22.46
CA VAL A 356 0.63 -15.38 -21.85
C VAL A 356 1.74 -16.02 -22.68
N THR A 357 2.83 -15.28 -22.92
CA THR A 357 3.99 -15.77 -23.70
C THR A 357 5.25 -15.93 -22.86
N SER A 358 5.29 -15.37 -21.65
CA SER A 358 6.46 -15.45 -20.75
C SER A 358 6.11 -14.98 -19.34
N MET A 359 6.40 -15.85 -18.36
CA MET A 359 6.32 -15.62 -16.91
C MET A 359 7.72 -15.64 -16.28
N THR A 360 8.73 -15.26 -17.06
CA THR A 360 10.14 -15.41 -16.67
C THR A 360 10.43 -14.56 -15.44
N ARG A 361 10.89 -15.22 -14.37
CA ARG A 361 11.12 -14.61 -13.04
C ARG A 361 9.87 -13.99 -12.40
N MET A 362 8.66 -14.41 -12.79
CA MET A 362 7.40 -13.80 -12.34
C MET A 362 7.18 -13.86 -10.83
N LEU A 363 7.53 -14.98 -10.18
CA LEU A 363 7.24 -15.25 -8.77
C LEU A 363 8.52 -15.42 -7.91
N ASP A 364 9.71 -15.26 -8.50
CA ASP A 364 11.01 -15.28 -7.81
C ASP A 364 10.98 -14.41 -6.53
N TYR A 365 11.24 -14.98 -5.36
CA TYR A 365 11.27 -14.30 -4.06
C TYR A 365 9.97 -13.52 -3.71
N SER A 366 8.82 -13.96 -4.22
CA SER A 366 7.52 -13.37 -3.86
C SER A 366 7.05 -13.74 -2.44
N ASP A 367 7.67 -14.76 -1.83
CA ASP A 367 7.27 -15.38 -0.55
C ASP A 367 5.82 -15.92 -0.52
N LEU A 368 5.23 -16.12 -1.70
CA LEU A 368 3.95 -16.81 -1.93
C LEU A 368 3.93 -18.18 -1.23
N SER A 369 2.90 -18.43 -0.42
CA SER A 369 2.83 -19.65 0.40
C SER A 369 2.75 -20.93 -0.43
N THR A 370 3.17 -22.05 0.16
CA THR A 370 3.06 -23.39 -0.44
C THR A 370 1.64 -23.69 -0.91
N ILE A 371 0.62 -23.27 -0.14
CA ILE A 371 -0.78 -23.47 -0.53
C ILE A 371 -1.17 -22.57 -1.70
N ASN A 372 -0.88 -21.26 -1.68
CA ASN A 372 -1.30 -20.39 -2.78
C ASN A 372 -0.50 -20.62 -4.06
N PHE A 373 0.75 -21.09 -3.98
CA PHE A 373 1.49 -21.60 -5.14
C PHE A 373 0.93 -22.93 -5.64
N ASP A 374 0.56 -23.86 -4.74
CA ASP A 374 -0.14 -25.10 -5.12
C ASP A 374 -1.47 -24.81 -5.83
N LYS A 375 -2.36 -24.01 -5.22
CA LYS A 375 -3.64 -23.56 -5.79
C LYS A 375 -3.45 -22.91 -7.16
N THR A 376 -2.40 -22.10 -7.32
CA THR A 376 -2.04 -21.45 -8.59
C THR A 376 -1.65 -22.47 -9.67
N LEU A 377 -0.72 -23.38 -9.37
CA LEU A 377 -0.27 -24.41 -10.31
C LEU A 377 -1.39 -25.38 -10.69
N ILE A 378 -2.27 -25.73 -9.74
CA ILE A 378 -3.45 -26.57 -9.99
C ILE A 378 -4.44 -25.84 -10.90
N GLY A 379 -4.83 -24.61 -10.56
CA GLY A 379 -5.79 -23.83 -11.35
C GLY A 379 -5.30 -23.56 -12.78
N TRP A 380 -4.00 -23.36 -12.99
CA TRP A 380 -3.42 -23.23 -14.33
C TRP A 380 -3.36 -24.56 -15.10
N ALA A 381 -3.09 -25.69 -14.44
CA ALA A 381 -3.10 -27.02 -15.07
C ALA A 381 -4.52 -27.50 -15.46
N GLU A 382 -5.56 -27.04 -14.78
CA GLU A 382 -6.96 -27.35 -15.12
C GLU A 382 -7.49 -26.57 -16.34
N GLN A 383 -6.73 -25.58 -16.86
CA GLN A 383 -7.17 -24.79 -18.01
C GLN A 383 -7.10 -25.58 -19.32
N ASN A 384 -8.25 -25.71 -19.99
CA ASN A 384 -8.41 -26.40 -21.27
C ASN A 384 -7.45 -25.95 -22.38
N ASN A 385 -6.86 -24.75 -22.28
CA ASN A 385 -5.89 -24.19 -23.22
C ASN A 385 -4.69 -23.53 -22.50
N ALA A 386 -4.18 -24.13 -21.41
CA ALA A 386 -2.95 -23.63 -20.76
C ALA A 386 -1.83 -23.43 -21.81
N PRO A 387 -1.13 -22.27 -21.82
CA PRO A 387 -0.21 -21.89 -22.89
C PRO A 387 1.01 -22.82 -22.96
N ASP A 388 1.51 -23.09 -24.16
CA ASP A 388 2.69 -23.94 -24.36
C ASP A 388 4.02 -23.23 -24.08
N SER A 389 5.02 -23.99 -23.61
CA SER A 389 6.44 -23.58 -23.54
C SER A 389 6.75 -22.35 -22.66
N ILE A 390 5.94 -22.08 -21.62
CA ILE A 390 6.20 -21.01 -20.66
C ILE A 390 7.45 -21.32 -19.82
N ASN A 391 8.31 -20.32 -19.65
CA ASN A 391 9.27 -20.28 -18.55
C ASN A 391 8.63 -19.49 -17.39
N LEU A 392 8.40 -20.17 -16.27
CA LEU A 392 7.96 -19.61 -14.99
C LEU A 392 9.16 -19.61 -14.04
N GLY A 393 9.55 -18.43 -13.57
CA GLY A 393 10.50 -18.31 -12.46
C GLY A 393 9.75 -18.28 -11.13
N ALA A 394 10.14 -19.18 -10.23
CA ALA A 394 9.58 -19.37 -8.89
C ALA A 394 10.71 -19.54 -7.86
N GLU A 395 11.83 -18.83 -8.03
CA GLU A 395 13.00 -18.98 -7.16
C GLU A 395 12.68 -18.69 -5.69
N GLY A 396 12.90 -19.68 -4.83
CA GLY A 396 12.62 -19.61 -3.39
C GLY A 396 11.23 -20.14 -2.97
N LEU A 397 10.34 -20.47 -3.90
CA LEU A 397 9.02 -21.01 -3.57
C LEU A 397 9.05 -22.52 -3.29
N THR A 398 8.03 -23.01 -2.58
CA THR A 398 7.83 -24.43 -2.26
C THR A 398 6.46 -24.90 -2.73
N TYR A 399 6.36 -26.15 -3.18
CA TYR A 399 5.10 -26.78 -3.59
C TYR A 399 4.93 -28.14 -2.92
N CYS A 400 3.69 -28.61 -2.79
CA CYS A 400 3.36 -29.87 -2.14
C CYS A 400 2.33 -30.66 -2.97
N THR A 401 1.06 -30.29 -2.85
CA THR A 401 -0.10 -30.96 -3.45
C THR A 401 -0.15 -30.80 -4.97
N ALA A 402 0.38 -29.69 -5.52
CA ALA A 402 0.42 -29.46 -6.96
C ALA A 402 1.48 -30.30 -7.70
N SER A 403 2.15 -31.25 -7.04
CA SER A 403 3.13 -32.16 -7.66
C SER A 403 2.63 -32.80 -8.98
N SER A 404 1.34 -33.13 -9.07
CA SER A 404 0.70 -33.65 -10.29
C SER A 404 0.49 -32.55 -11.35
N ALA A 405 -0.09 -31.41 -10.96
CA ALA A 405 -0.35 -30.27 -11.85
C ALA A 405 0.93 -29.67 -12.43
N ARG A 406 1.95 -29.45 -11.59
CA ARG A 406 3.31 -29.06 -11.96
C ARG A 406 3.92 -30.03 -12.98
N SER A 407 3.71 -31.33 -12.78
CA SER A 407 4.19 -32.36 -13.72
C SER A 407 3.46 -32.30 -15.06
N GLN A 408 2.16 -32.04 -15.07
CA GLN A 408 1.36 -31.85 -16.30
C GLN A 408 1.84 -30.62 -17.09
N LEU A 409 1.98 -29.46 -16.44
CA LEU A 409 2.47 -28.23 -17.08
C LEU A 409 3.84 -28.44 -17.74
N ILE A 410 4.76 -29.16 -17.07
CA ILE A 410 6.10 -29.45 -17.60
C ILE A 410 6.09 -30.49 -18.74
N LEU A 411 5.31 -31.58 -18.60
CA LEU A 411 5.37 -32.72 -19.52
C LEU A 411 4.45 -32.59 -20.74
N ASP A 412 3.25 -32.04 -20.55
CA ASP A 412 2.20 -31.97 -21.57
C ASP A 412 2.16 -30.59 -22.25
N ASN A 413 2.31 -29.49 -21.47
CA ASN A 413 2.42 -28.12 -22.01
C ASN A 413 3.88 -27.65 -22.24
N GLY A 414 4.87 -28.46 -21.85
CA GLY A 414 6.29 -28.18 -22.10
C GLY A 414 6.87 -27.01 -21.30
N TRP A 415 6.31 -26.67 -20.13
CA TRP A 415 6.79 -25.58 -19.28
C TRP A 415 8.19 -25.85 -18.70
N THR A 416 8.93 -24.77 -18.47
CA THR A 416 10.11 -24.73 -17.61
C THR A 416 9.73 -24.01 -16.32
N ILE A 417 9.69 -24.73 -15.21
CA ILE A 417 9.50 -24.16 -13.86
C ILE A 417 10.83 -24.31 -13.12
N GLU A 418 11.44 -23.19 -12.76
CA GLU A 418 12.79 -23.11 -12.18
C GLU A 418 12.80 -22.36 -10.83
N GLY A 419 13.62 -22.87 -9.90
CA GLY A 419 13.94 -22.24 -8.62
C GLY A 419 13.06 -22.64 -7.44
N ASP A 420 11.97 -23.37 -7.69
CA ASP A 420 11.08 -23.94 -6.68
C ASP A 420 11.52 -25.34 -6.23
N SER A 421 11.02 -25.81 -5.08
CA SER A 421 11.29 -27.15 -4.56
C SER A 421 10.05 -27.85 -3.97
N PRO A 422 9.99 -29.19 -4.03
CA PRO A 422 8.97 -29.95 -3.31
C PRO A 422 9.27 -29.92 -1.82
N ASP A 423 8.49 -29.16 -1.07
CA ASP A 423 8.49 -29.15 0.40
C ASP A 423 7.07 -28.86 0.89
N CYS A 424 6.54 -29.76 1.71
CA CYS A 424 5.24 -29.59 2.36
C CYS A 424 5.37 -28.91 3.74
N GLY A 425 6.59 -28.57 4.17
CA GLY A 425 6.82 -28.14 5.54
C GLY A 425 6.43 -29.23 6.56
N PRO A 426 6.15 -28.85 7.82
CA PRO A 426 5.56 -29.76 8.78
C PRO A 426 4.05 -29.91 8.55
N ALA A 427 3.57 -31.16 8.58
CA ALA A 427 2.16 -31.50 8.50
C ALA A 427 1.40 -31.18 9.79
N PHE A 428 0.07 -31.04 9.74
CA PHE A 428 -0.76 -31.04 10.95
C PHE A 428 -0.57 -32.38 11.68
N THR A 429 0.00 -32.36 12.89
CA THR A 429 0.55 -33.55 13.55
C THR A 429 0.01 -33.73 14.96
N THR A 430 -0.61 -34.89 15.22
CA THR A 430 -1.27 -35.22 16.49
C THR A 430 -0.88 -36.61 16.99
N ILE A 431 -0.89 -36.83 18.31
CA ILE A 431 -0.68 -38.14 18.95
C ILE A 431 -2.00 -38.66 19.50
N TRP A 432 -2.34 -39.89 19.12
CA TRP A 432 -3.56 -40.58 19.52
C TRP A 432 -3.25 -41.90 20.25
N LYS A 433 -4.05 -42.22 21.27
CA LYS A 433 -4.02 -43.50 21.97
C LYS A 433 -5.35 -44.23 21.73
N THR A 434 -5.29 -45.29 20.93
CA THR A 434 -6.49 -45.88 20.29
C THR A 434 -7.36 -46.69 21.25
N ASP A 435 -6.76 -47.16 22.35
CA ASP A 435 -7.35 -47.92 23.46
C ASP A 435 -7.75 -47.06 24.67
N ASN A 436 -7.73 -45.73 24.54
CA ASN A 436 -8.49 -44.86 25.45
C ASN A 436 -10.00 -45.02 25.20
N GLU A 437 -10.82 -44.62 26.18
CA GLU A 437 -12.28 -44.58 26.04
C GLU A 437 -12.69 -43.70 24.84
N GLY A 438 -13.64 -44.17 24.03
CA GLY A 438 -14.15 -43.45 22.87
C GLY A 438 -15.18 -44.26 22.08
N GLY A 439 -15.64 -43.72 20.94
CA GLY A 439 -16.68 -44.31 20.11
C GLY A 439 -16.19 -45.33 19.08
N SER A 440 -14.94 -45.25 18.63
CA SER A 440 -14.34 -46.24 17.73
C SER A 440 -13.65 -47.38 18.48
N ASN A 441 -13.36 -48.50 17.80
CA ASN A 441 -12.72 -49.67 18.40
C ASN A 441 -11.30 -49.35 18.93
N ASP A 442 -10.78 -50.21 19.81
CA ASP A 442 -9.47 -50.09 20.47
C ASP A 442 -8.27 -49.95 19.48
N ASN A 443 -8.46 -50.26 18.19
CA ASN A 443 -7.47 -50.13 17.12
C ASN A 443 -7.86 -49.07 16.06
N GLN A 444 -8.67 -48.08 16.41
CA GLN A 444 -9.18 -47.04 15.51
C GLN A 444 -9.19 -45.65 16.14
N ILE A 445 -9.28 -44.63 15.28
CA ILE A 445 -9.70 -43.26 15.62
C ILE A 445 -10.59 -42.69 14.51
N ALA A 446 -11.57 -41.86 14.88
CA ALA A 446 -12.22 -40.92 13.98
C ALA A 446 -11.50 -39.57 14.01
N LEU A 447 -10.94 -39.15 12.87
CA LEU A 447 -10.37 -37.82 12.63
C LEU A 447 -11.47 -36.89 12.09
N PRO A 448 -12.02 -35.95 12.89
CA PRO A 448 -13.17 -35.14 12.49
C PRO A 448 -12.70 -33.87 11.76
N LEU A 449 -12.15 -34.04 10.57
CA LEU A 449 -11.66 -32.94 9.73
C LEU A 449 -12.71 -32.49 8.72
N THR A 450 -12.52 -31.29 8.17
CA THR A 450 -13.14 -30.84 6.92
C THR A 450 -12.04 -30.57 5.91
N GLY A 451 -12.18 -31.15 4.73
CA GLY A 451 -11.15 -31.20 3.69
C GLY A 451 -11.45 -32.30 2.67
N THR A 452 -10.88 -32.20 1.48
CA THR A 452 -11.08 -33.14 0.37
C THR A 452 -9.79 -33.82 -0.04
N ASP A 453 -9.82 -35.15 -0.10
CA ASP A 453 -8.73 -36.02 -0.57
C ASP A 453 -7.35 -35.71 0.05
N TYR A 454 -7.35 -35.40 1.35
CA TYR A 454 -6.15 -35.17 2.14
C TYR A 454 -5.44 -36.49 2.49
N ASN A 455 -4.11 -36.48 2.53
CA ASN A 455 -3.30 -37.65 2.87
C ASN A 455 -3.15 -37.79 4.39
N ILE A 456 -3.34 -39.01 4.90
CA ILE A 456 -3.15 -39.37 6.31
C ILE A 456 -1.94 -40.31 6.39
N TYR A 457 -0.91 -39.90 7.13
CA TYR A 457 0.24 -40.73 7.46
C TYR A 457 0.25 -41.07 8.95
N TRP A 458 0.60 -42.31 9.30
CA TRP A 458 0.72 -42.69 10.72
C TRP A 458 1.89 -43.63 11.02
N GLU A 459 2.40 -43.54 12.25
CA GLU A 459 3.44 -44.43 12.81
C GLU A 459 3.16 -44.75 14.29
N GLU A 460 3.51 -45.95 14.74
CA GLU A 460 3.37 -46.31 16.16
C GLU A 460 4.54 -45.79 17.01
N ILE A 461 4.23 -45.11 18.11
CA ILE A 461 5.20 -44.54 19.04
C ILE A 461 5.85 -45.66 19.86
N GLY A 462 6.92 -46.22 19.30
CA GLY A 462 7.69 -47.31 19.88
C GLY A 462 8.09 -48.38 18.87
N ASP A 463 7.40 -48.47 17.72
CA ASP A 463 7.75 -49.37 16.62
C ASP A 463 7.76 -48.62 15.28
N THR A 464 8.95 -48.19 14.87
CA THR A 464 9.19 -47.47 13.60
C THR A 464 9.07 -48.37 12.36
N GLN A 465 8.45 -49.56 12.46
CA GLN A 465 8.05 -50.41 11.35
C GLN A 465 6.53 -50.57 11.24
N ASN A 466 5.76 -50.18 12.26
CA ASN A 466 4.29 -50.16 12.21
C ASN A 466 3.82 -48.79 11.71
N THR A 467 3.73 -48.64 10.39
CA THR A 467 3.41 -47.39 9.69
C THR A 467 2.35 -47.59 8.61
N GLY A 468 1.60 -46.56 8.27
CA GLY A 468 0.61 -46.59 7.18
C GLY A 468 0.34 -45.24 6.53
N GLU A 469 -0.35 -45.31 5.40
CA GLU A 469 -0.78 -44.19 4.54
C GLU A 469 -2.19 -44.51 4.03
N GLU A 470 -3.11 -43.55 4.10
CA GLU A 470 -4.43 -43.63 3.46
C GLU A 470 -4.97 -42.23 3.11
N ILE A 471 -5.87 -42.13 2.12
CA ILE A 471 -6.50 -40.87 1.73
C ILE A 471 -7.80 -40.69 2.54
N GLY A 472 -7.92 -39.57 3.24
CA GLY A 472 -9.09 -39.16 3.98
C GLY A 472 -9.96 -38.16 3.23
N ASN A 473 -11.24 -38.09 3.61
CA ASN A 473 -12.14 -37.00 3.24
C ASN A 473 -13.13 -36.76 4.38
N ASN A 474 -13.40 -35.48 4.70
CA ASN A 474 -14.26 -35.10 5.82
C ASN A 474 -13.87 -35.82 7.13
N THR A 475 -14.83 -36.35 7.90
CA THR A 475 -14.55 -37.18 9.07
C THR A 475 -14.13 -38.59 8.65
N HIS A 476 -12.84 -38.92 8.76
CA HIS A 476 -12.27 -40.20 8.34
C HIS A 476 -12.02 -41.15 9.52
N LEU A 477 -12.20 -42.47 9.31
CA LEU A 477 -12.00 -43.51 10.32
C LEU A 477 -10.73 -44.32 10.06
N VAL A 478 -9.61 -43.87 10.61
CA VAL A 478 -8.30 -44.54 10.51
C VAL A 478 -8.35 -45.87 11.26
N THR A 479 -7.81 -46.93 10.64
CA THR A 479 -7.81 -48.28 11.22
C THR A 479 -6.41 -48.89 11.28
N PHE A 480 -5.88 -49.01 12.48
CA PHE A 480 -4.53 -49.50 12.76
C PHE A 480 -4.49 -51.03 12.88
N ALA A 481 -3.29 -51.62 12.74
CA ALA A 481 -3.08 -53.07 12.80
C ALA A 481 -3.46 -53.69 14.16
N HIS A 482 -3.32 -52.93 15.24
CA HIS A 482 -3.75 -53.27 16.60
C HIS A 482 -3.89 -52.01 17.45
N ALA A 483 -4.41 -52.16 18.67
CA ALA A 483 -4.38 -51.14 19.69
C ALA A 483 -2.95 -50.66 19.98
N GLY A 484 -2.76 -49.35 20.18
CA GLY A 484 -1.45 -48.75 20.37
C GLY A 484 -1.50 -47.24 20.63
N THR A 485 -0.38 -46.56 20.45
CA THR A 485 -0.30 -45.10 20.50
C THR A 485 0.43 -44.64 19.24
N TYR A 486 -0.25 -43.82 18.44
CA TYR A 486 0.17 -43.50 17.08
C TYR A 486 0.34 -41.99 16.92
N ARG A 487 1.42 -41.59 16.24
CA ARG A 487 1.54 -40.25 15.65
C ARG A 487 0.79 -40.28 14.32
N VAL A 488 0.00 -39.24 14.08
CA VAL A 488 -0.83 -39.07 12.90
C VAL A 488 -0.54 -37.70 12.31
N ARG A 489 -0.06 -37.68 11.06
CA ARG A 489 0.18 -36.50 10.23
C ARG A 489 -0.91 -36.39 9.18
N VAL A 490 -1.36 -35.17 8.90
CA VAL A 490 -2.32 -34.89 7.82
C VAL A 490 -1.78 -33.81 6.90
N GLU A 491 -1.84 -34.08 5.59
CA GLU A 491 -1.27 -33.26 4.52
C GLU A 491 -2.30 -33.06 3.39
N GLY A 492 -2.42 -31.83 2.88
CA GLY A 492 -3.43 -31.42 1.90
C GLY A 492 -4.38 -30.35 2.44
N ASP A 493 -5.43 -30.03 1.67
CA ASP A 493 -6.45 -29.05 2.03
C ASP A 493 -7.32 -29.57 3.20
N ILE A 494 -6.99 -29.11 4.40
CA ILE A 494 -7.81 -29.23 5.61
C ILE A 494 -8.05 -27.84 6.19
N SER A 495 -9.32 -27.54 6.48
CA SER A 495 -9.76 -26.17 6.82
C SER A 495 -10.60 -26.10 8.09
N HIS A 496 -10.87 -27.23 8.76
CA HIS A 496 -11.51 -27.30 10.08
C HIS A 496 -11.23 -28.64 10.76
N ILE A 497 -11.04 -28.63 12.09
CA ILE A 497 -11.11 -29.82 12.96
C ILE A 497 -12.23 -29.63 13.98
N ASN A 498 -13.08 -30.64 14.18
CA ASN A 498 -14.27 -30.52 15.06
C ASN A 498 -14.47 -31.74 15.96
N LEU A 499 -13.76 -31.78 17.09
CA LEU A 499 -13.87 -32.86 18.07
C LEU A 499 -15.20 -32.86 18.83
N SER A 500 -16.01 -31.80 18.75
CA SER A 500 -17.40 -31.82 19.25
C SER A 500 -18.33 -32.75 18.46
N LEU A 501 -17.90 -33.24 17.29
CA LEU A 501 -18.61 -34.22 16.46
C LEU A 501 -18.05 -35.65 16.57
N SER A 502 -17.04 -35.88 17.42
CA SER A 502 -16.38 -37.18 17.55
C SER A 502 -16.39 -37.69 18.99
N ASP A 503 -16.89 -38.92 19.17
CA ASP A 503 -16.85 -39.64 20.44
C ASP A 503 -15.43 -40.12 20.81
N ASP A 504 -14.41 -39.89 19.97
CA ASP A 504 -13.00 -40.26 20.22
C ASP A 504 -12.15 -39.14 20.84
N ASN A 505 -12.76 -38.06 21.32
CA ASN A 505 -12.03 -36.90 21.87
C ASN A 505 -11.05 -37.24 23.01
N LEU A 506 -11.35 -38.22 23.88
CA LEU A 506 -10.44 -38.73 24.91
C LEU A 506 -9.25 -39.55 24.36
N LYS A 507 -9.28 -39.99 23.10
CA LYS A 507 -8.18 -40.70 22.43
C LYS A 507 -7.07 -39.75 21.98
N LEU A 508 -7.35 -38.47 21.74
CA LEU A 508 -6.32 -37.46 21.45
C LEU A 508 -5.50 -37.15 22.71
N LEU A 509 -4.18 -37.25 22.61
CA LEU A 509 -3.24 -36.94 23.69
C LEU A 509 -2.44 -35.67 23.46
N GLU A 510 -1.95 -35.45 22.24
CA GLU A 510 -1.00 -34.38 21.96
C GLU A 510 -1.20 -33.74 20.58
N LEU A 511 -0.93 -32.45 20.49
CA LEU A 511 -0.80 -31.69 19.24
C LEU A 511 0.67 -31.24 19.11
N GLU A 512 1.43 -31.92 18.25
CA GLU A 512 2.86 -31.69 18.03
C GLU A 512 3.14 -30.62 16.97
N ASN A 513 2.17 -30.37 16.07
CA ASN A 513 2.30 -29.33 15.04
C ASN A 513 0.92 -28.93 14.48
N TRP A 514 0.71 -27.64 14.22
CA TRP A 514 -0.39 -27.13 13.41
C TRP A 514 -0.12 -27.31 11.92
N GLY A 515 1.15 -27.18 11.52
CA GLY A 515 1.56 -27.23 10.13
C GLY A 515 1.03 -26.05 9.31
N TYR A 516 0.97 -26.25 8.00
CA TYR A 516 0.63 -25.22 7.01
C TYR A 516 -0.89 -24.97 6.82
N ALA A 517 -1.77 -25.58 7.61
CA ALA A 517 -3.21 -25.57 7.35
C ALA A 517 -3.87 -24.17 7.52
N GLU A 518 -4.56 -23.71 6.48
CA GLU A 518 -5.43 -22.52 6.48
C GLU A 518 -6.76 -22.83 7.19
N TRP A 519 -6.93 -22.41 8.44
CA TRP A 519 -8.15 -22.72 9.20
C TRP A 519 -9.29 -21.74 8.86
N SER A 520 -10.41 -22.26 8.38
CA SER A 520 -11.64 -21.47 8.13
C SER A 520 -12.41 -21.17 9.43
N THR A 521 -12.29 -22.04 10.43
CA THR A 521 -12.86 -21.86 11.78
C THR A 521 -12.19 -22.82 12.76
N MET A 522 -12.17 -22.43 14.05
CA MET A 522 -11.81 -23.31 15.17
C MET A 522 -13.04 -23.72 16.01
N ASN A 523 -14.26 -23.55 15.48
CA ASN A 523 -15.49 -23.88 16.19
C ASN A 523 -15.56 -25.36 16.58
N GLY A 524 -15.60 -25.68 17.87
CA GLY A 524 -15.66 -27.08 18.35
C GLY A 524 -14.40 -27.92 18.04
N ALA A 525 -13.32 -27.29 17.57
CA ALA A 525 -11.97 -27.88 17.62
C ALA A 525 -11.66 -28.33 19.06
N PHE A 526 -10.87 -29.40 19.22
CA PHE A 526 -10.40 -29.98 20.49
C PHE A 526 -11.41 -30.14 21.66
N ALA A 527 -12.71 -30.02 21.38
CA ALA A 527 -13.77 -30.08 22.39
C ALA A 527 -13.91 -31.48 23.00
N GLY A 528 -13.85 -31.53 24.33
CA GLY A 528 -13.86 -32.76 25.12
C GLY A 528 -12.54 -33.52 25.10
N ALA A 529 -11.46 -32.99 24.52
CA ALA A 529 -10.14 -33.61 24.55
C ALA A 529 -9.49 -33.43 25.94
N GLU A 530 -10.03 -34.10 26.96
CA GLU A 530 -9.62 -33.93 28.37
C GLU A 530 -8.14 -34.25 28.61
N ASN A 531 -7.55 -35.11 27.78
CA ASN A 531 -6.16 -35.53 27.82
C ASN A 531 -5.20 -34.63 27.01
N LEU A 532 -5.71 -33.67 26.24
CA LEU A 532 -4.91 -32.88 25.30
C LEU A 532 -3.81 -32.08 26.00
N ARG A 533 -2.62 -32.18 25.44
CA ARG A 533 -1.49 -31.28 25.64
C ARG A 533 -1.09 -30.70 24.28
N ILE A 534 -0.67 -29.45 24.25
CA ILE A 534 -0.01 -28.89 23.06
C ILE A 534 1.51 -29.04 23.27
N THR A 535 2.25 -29.40 22.23
CA THR A 535 3.72 -29.38 22.18
C THR A 535 4.26 -28.75 20.89
N ALA A 536 3.39 -28.42 19.94
CA ALA A 536 3.62 -27.45 18.88
C ALA A 536 4.30 -26.18 19.42
N ILE A 537 5.27 -25.68 18.66
CA ILE A 537 6.03 -24.44 18.91
C ILE A 537 5.68 -23.35 17.89
N ASP A 538 4.95 -23.76 16.87
CA ASP A 538 4.29 -23.03 15.81
C ASP A 538 2.87 -22.62 16.24
N ALA A 539 2.32 -21.62 15.56
CA ALA A 539 0.95 -21.15 15.72
C ALA A 539 0.06 -21.64 14.56
N PRO A 540 -1.25 -21.82 14.78
CA PRO A 540 -2.18 -22.00 13.67
C PRO A 540 -2.28 -20.73 12.84
N ASP A 541 -2.47 -20.85 11.52
CA ASP A 541 -2.97 -19.72 10.74
C ASP A 541 -4.44 -19.46 11.10
N LEU A 542 -4.68 -18.33 11.76
CA LEU A 542 -6.02 -17.86 12.13
C LEU A 542 -6.48 -16.69 11.25
N SER A 543 -5.78 -16.39 10.15
CA SER A 543 -6.08 -15.27 9.24
C SER A 543 -7.53 -15.26 8.76
N GLN A 544 -8.11 -16.43 8.50
CA GLN A 544 -9.51 -16.58 8.08
C GLN A 544 -10.49 -16.90 9.23
N VAL A 545 -10.02 -17.11 10.46
CA VAL A 545 -10.83 -17.58 11.60
C VAL A 545 -11.58 -16.43 12.26
N THR A 546 -12.87 -16.31 11.94
CA THR A 546 -13.78 -15.37 12.62
C THR A 546 -14.48 -15.96 13.86
N ASP A 547 -14.45 -17.29 14.04
CA ASP A 547 -15.10 -18.02 15.13
C ASP A 547 -14.21 -19.15 15.68
N MET A 548 -13.85 -19.05 16.98
CA MET A 548 -13.10 -20.05 17.73
C MET A 548 -13.95 -20.76 18.81
N SER A 549 -15.28 -20.58 18.77
CA SER A 549 -16.11 -20.93 19.93
C SER A 549 -16.08 -22.44 20.25
N ARG A 550 -15.91 -22.78 21.53
CA ARG A 550 -15.65 -24.15 22.05
C ARG A 550 -14.29 -24.79 21.70
N MET A 551 -13.31 -24.06 21.14
CA MET A 551 -12.00 -24.62 20.73
C MET A 551 -11.26 -25.43 21.82
N PHE A 552 -11.51 -25.19 23.12
CA PHE A 552 -10.95 -25.97 24.22
C PHE A 552 -12.01 -26.33 25.29
N TYR A 553 -13.28 -26.45 24.87
CA TYR A 553 -14.39 -26.82 25.75
C TYR A 553 -14.12 -28.18 26.42
N ASN A 554 -14.03 -28.21 27.75
CA ASN A 554 -13.62 -29.36 28.58
C ASN A 554 -12.23 -29.94 28.27
N ALA A 555 -11.29 -29.18 27.69
CA ALA A 555 -9.89 -29.61 27.53
C ALA A 555 -9.12 -29.56 28.88
N LYS A 556 -9.51 -30.40 29.84
CA LYS A 556 -9.10 -30.30 31.27
C LYS A 556 -7.59 -30.30 31.51
N SER A 557 -6.79 -30.96 30.66
CA SER A 557 -5.32 -31.01 30.78
C SER A 557 -4.59 -29.85 30.10
N LEU A 558 -5.29 -29.02 29.31
CA LEU A 558 -4.69 -27.90 28.58
C LEU A 558 -4.12 -26.86 29.54
N ASN A 559 -2.83 -26.55 29.40
CA ASN A 559 -2.17 -25.44 30.09
C ASN A 559 -0.88 -25.00 29.36
N GLN A 560 -0.92 -24.91 28.03
CA GLN A 560 0.21 -24.47 27.21
C GLN A 560 0.07 -23.01 26.76
N ASP A 561 1.22 -22.35 26.65
CA ASP A 561 1.35 -20.97 26.22
C ASP A 561 0.92 -20.82 24.76
N ILE A 562 -0.09 -19.96 24.55
CA ILE A 562 -0.71 -19.60 23.28
C ILE A 562 -0.77 -18.07 23.13
N SER A 563 0.01 -17.33 23.94
CA SER A 563 0.05 -15.86 23.97
C SER A 563 0.60 -15.22 22.68
N HIS A 564 1.19 -16.03 21.81
CA HIS A 564 1.83 -15.66 20.55
C HIS A 564 0.95 -15.90 19.31
N TRP A 565 -0.28 -16.39 19.48
CA TRP A 565 -1.23 -16.56 18.37
C TRP A 565 -1.87 -15.23 17.99
N ASP A 566 -1.95 -14.95 16.69
CA ASP A 566 -2.74 -13.83 16.18
C ASP A 566 -4.23 -14.21 16.22
N VAL A 567 -5.03 -13.43 16.94
CA VAL A 567 -6.49 -13.59 17.04
C VAL A 567 -7.25 -12.34 16.56
N SER A 568 -6.56 -11.42 15.86
CA SER A 568 -7.07 -10.10 15.47
C SER A 568 -8.34 -10.16 14.61
N ASN A 569 -8.51 -11.19 13.77
CA ASN A 569 -9.70 -11.38 12.93
C ASN A 569 -10.86 -12.11 13.65
N VAL A 570 -10.68 -12.54 14.91
CA VAL A 570 -11.67 -13.35 15.64
C VAL A 570 -12.79 -12.47 16.20
N THR A 571 -14.03 -12.86 15.92
CA THR A 571 -15.24 -12.13 16.37
C THR A 571 -16.00 -12.84 17.49
N ASN A 572 -15.76 -14.15 17.68
CA ASN A 572 -16.47 -15.00 18.64
C ASN A 572 -15.51 -15.91 19.43
N LEU A 573 -15.36 -15.61 20.72
CA LEU A 573 -14.58 -16.38 21.71
C LEU A 573 -15.49 -17.10 22.74
N SER A 574 -16.77 -17.33 22.41
CA SER A 574 -17.71 -18.00 23.32
C SER A 574 -17.26 -19.42 23.67
N ASP A 575 -17.43 -19.85 24.91
CA ASP A 575 -17.10 -21.19 25.40
C ASP A 575 -15.63 -21.66 25.18
N VAL A 576 -14.69 -20.81 24.73
CA VAL A 576 -13.34 -21.24 24.28
C VAL A 576 -12.63 -22.11 25.31
N PHE A 577 -12.44 -21.63 26.54
CA PHE A 577 -11.76 -22.38 27.61
C PHE A 577 -12.75 -23.01 28.61
N HIS A 578 -14.06 -23.06 28.29
CA HIS A 578 -15.08 -23.51 29.24
C HIS A 578 -14.78 -24.93 29.73
N GLY A 579 -14.45 -25.11 31.01
CA GLY A 579 -14.12 -26.40 31.62
C GLY A 579 -12.69 -26.88 31.35
N ALA A 580 -11.82 -26.07 30.75
CA ALA A 580 -10.38 -26.29 30.71
C ALA A 580 -9.77 -26.01 32.10
N SER A 581 -10.08 -26.88 33.08
CA SER A 581 -9.91 -26.62 34.51
C SER A 581 -8.46 -26.36 34.96
N SER A 582 -7.47 -26.81 34.18
CA SER A 582 -6.03 -26.57 34.45
C SER A 582 -5.46 -25.33 33.75
N PHE A 583 -6.22 -24.68 32.86
CA PHE A 583 -5.72 -23.60 32.02
C PHE A 583 -5.48 -22.33 32.83
N ASN A 584 -4.24 -21.83 32.79
CA ASN A 584 -3.84 -20.58 33.46
C ASN A 584 -2.62 -19.94 32.77
N GLN A 585 -2.71 -19.68 31.46
CA GLN A 585 -1.66 -19.03 30.67
C GLN A 585 -2.04 -17.59 30.33
N ASP A 586 -1.02 -16.73 30.21
CA ASP A 586 -1.18 -15.32 29.88
C ASP A 586 -1.78 -15.14 28.47
N LEU A 587 -2.76 -14.26 28.34
CA LEU A 587 -3.44 -13.90 27.09
C LEU A 587 -3.43 -12.38 26.86
N SER A 588 -2.66 -11.61 27.64
CA SER A 588 -2.66 -10.14 27.62
C SER A 588 -2.17 -9.51 26.31
N ASN A 589 -1.48 -10.29 25.46
CA ASN A 589 -1.01 -9.89 24.13
C ASN A 589 -2.03 -10.16 23.00
N TRP A 590 -3.13 -10.87 23.25
CA TRP A 590 -4.15 -11.15 22.22
C TRP A 590 -4.89 -9.86 21.82
N ASP A 591 -4.87 -9.52 20.53
CA ASP A 591 -5.72 -8.45 19.98
C ASP A 591 -7.17 -8.94 19.84
N ILE A 592 -7.97 -8.70 20.87
CA ILE A 592 -9.40 -9.00 20.90
C ILE A 592 -10.27 -7.88 20.29
N SER A 593 -9.71 -6.87 19.60
CA SER A 593 -10.44 -5.64 19.26
C SER A 593 -11.66 -5.86 18.34
N ASN A 594 -11.69 -6.93 17.54
CA ASN A 594 -12.83 -7.33 16.72
C ASN A 594 -13.83 -8.28 17.44
N VAL A 595 -13.54 -8.72 18.67
CA VAL A 595 -14.38 -9.66 19.41
C VAL A 595 -15.70 -9.02 19.83
N THR A 596 -16.80 -9.69 19.51
CA THR A 596 -18.16 -9.28 19.88
C THR A 596 -18.80 -10.18 20.94
N LYS A 597 -18.28 -11.40 21.14
CA LYS A 597 -18.86 -12.42 22.04
C LYS A 597 -17.80 -13.14 22.86
N MET A 598 -18.04 -13.23 24.17
CA MET A 598 -17.21 -13.91 25.17
C MET A 598 -18.04 -14.77 26.14
N THR A 599 -19.29 -15.09 25.78
CA THR A 599 -20.21 -15.91 26.58
C THR A 599 -19.55 -17.21 27.04
N ARG A 600 -19.50 -17.45 28.36
CA ARG A 600 -18.84 -18.63 28.99
C ARG A 600 -17.36 -18.84 28.65
N MET A 601 -16.62 -17.85 28.14
CA MET A 601 -15.23 -18.02 27.67
C MET A 601 -14.31 -18.71 28.68
N PHE A 602 -14.46 -18.41 29.98
CA PHE A 602 -13.71 -18.97 31.11
C PHE A 602 -14.64 -19.62 32.16
N ALA A 603 -15.80 -20.13 31.75
CA ALA A 603 -16.69 -20.83 32.67
C ALA A 603 -16.03 -22.15 33.16
N ASN A 604 -16.10 -22.46 34.45
CA ASN A 604 -15.50 -23.64 35.08
C ASN A 604 -13.95 -23.75 34.94
N THR A 605 -13.23 -22.66 34.64
CA THR A 605 -11.76 -22.66 34.58
C THR A 605 -11.15 -22.49 35.98
N ALA A 606 -11.21 -23.54 36.80
CA ALA A 606 -10.84 -23.52 38.21
C ALA A 606 -9.42 -22.99 38.53
N ALA A 607 -8.47 -23.07 37.59
CA ALA A 607 -7.10 -22.56 37.75
C ALA A 607 -6.85 -21.13 37.19
N PHE A 608 -7.76 -20.58 36.38
CA PHE A 608 -7.47 -19.37 35.59
C PHE A 608 -7.44 -18.10 36.44
N ASN A 609 -6.33 -17.37 36.39
CA ASN A 609 -6.13 -16.13 37.13
C ASN A 609 -5.02 -15.28 36.48
N GLN A 610 -5.36 -14.54 35.41
CA GLN A 610 -4.44 -13.71 34.63
C GLN A 610 -4.92 -12.26 34.52
N ASP A 611 -3.98 -11.33 34.31
CA ASP A 611 -4.30 -9.93 34.01
C ASP A 611 -4.73 -9.80 32.55
N LEU A 612 -5.94 -9.26 32.31
CA LEU A 612 -6.51 -9.06 30.97
C LEU A 612 -6.81 -7.56 30.73
N ASN A 613 -6.25 -6.66 31.54
CA ASN A 613 -6.63 -5.25 31.56
C ASN A 613 -6.22 -4.48 30.29
N ASN A 614 -5.27 -5.01 29.51
CA ASN A 614 -4.84 -4.46 28.23
C ASN A 614 -5.82 -4.74 27.08
N TRP A 615 -6.80 -5.61 27.27
CA TRP A 615 -7.74 -6.03 26.22
C TRP A 615 -8.70 -4.89 25.79
N ASN A 616 -8.78 -4.63 24.48
CA ASN A 616 -9.71 -3.67 23.89
C ASN A 616 -11.13 -4.26 23.76
N THR A 617 -11.90 -4.26 24.85
CA THR A 617 -13.25 -4.85 24.89
C THR A 617 -14.35 -4.01 24.22
N ALA A 618 -14.02 -2.89 23.57
CA ALA A 618 -15.01 -1.89 23.14
C ALA A 618 -16.11 -2.42 22.19
N ASN A 619 -15.84 -3.48 21.42
CA ASN A 619 -16.80 -4.10 20.50
C ASN A 619 -17.62 -5.26 21.11
N VAL A 620 -17.32 -5.67 22.35
CA VAL A 620 -17.97 -6.82 23.01
C VAL A 620 -19.41 -6.50 23.42
N LYS A 621 -20.33 -7.44 23.13
CA LYS A 621 -21.79 -7.30 23.33
C LYS A 621 -22.37 -8.36 24.27
N GLU A 622 -21.75 -9.54 24.32
CA GLU A 622 -22.21 -10.71 25.07
C GLU A 622 -21.07 -11.21 25.99
N MET A 623 -21.23 -11.04 27.31
CA MET A 623 -20.29 -11.45 28.38
C MET A 623 -20.95 -12.34 29.44
N ASP A 624 -22.12 -12.91 29.14
CA ASP A 624 -22.85 -13.74 30.10
C ASP A 624 -22.09 -15.01 30.46
N PHE A 625 -22.14 -15.37 31.74
CA PHE A 625 -21.48 -16.53 32.33
C PHE A 625 -19.95 -16.57 32.12
N MET A 626 -19.30 -15.47 31.71
CA MET A 626 -17.91 -15.46 31.23
C MET A 626 -16.92 -16.11 32.20
N PHE A 627 -17.07 -15.89 33.50
CA PHE A 627 -16.26 -16.46 34.59
C PHE A 627 -17.11 -17.28 35.57
N TRP A 628 -18.22 -17.88 35.12
CA TRP A 628 -19.09 -18.72 35.96
C TRP A 628 -18.31 -19.90 36.56
N ASP A 629 -18.34 -20.07 37.88
CA ASP A 629 -17.57 -21.07 38.65
C ASP A 629 -16.04 -21.05 38.35
N ALA A 630 -15.47 -19.88 38.06
CA ALA A 630 -14.03 -19.67 37.89
C ALA A 630 -13.33 -19.40 39.24
N ASP A 631 -13.31 -20.42 40.12
CA ASP A 631 -12.90 -20.34 41.54
C ASP A 631 -11.69 -19.43 41.86
N ALA A 632 -10.62 -19.49 41.07
CA ALA A 632 -9.35 -18.80 41.35
C ALA A 632 -9.28 -17.34 40.84
N PHE A 633 -10.22 -16.91 40.00
CA PHE A 633 -10.06 -15.71 39.17
C PHE A 633 -10.05 -14.41 39.99
N GLN A 634 -8.93 -13.68 39.90
CA GLN A 634 -8.66 -12.36 40.48
C GLN A 634 -7.99 -11.45 39.43
N GLY A 635 -8.25 -11.72 38.15
CA GLY A 635 -7.63 -11.00 37.04
C GLY A 635 -8.01 -9.52 37.04
N ASN A 636 -7.06 -8.67 36.71
CA ASN A 636 -7.35 -7.26 36.51
C ASN A 636 -8.09 -7.07 35.17
N ILE A 637 -9.19 -6.31 35.23
CA ILE A 637 -10.14 -6.02 34.16
C ILE A 637 -10.80 -4.64 34.38
N SER A 638 -10.19 -3.76 35.20
CA SER A 638 -10.80 -2.49 35.64
C SER A 638 -10.99 -1.49 34.50
N ASP A 639 -10.11 -1.51 33.50
CA ASP A 639 -10.10 -0.53 32.40
C ASP A 639 -10.90 -1.00 31.16
N TRP A 640 -11.56 -2.16 31.22
CA TRP A 640 -12.41 -2.69 30.14
C TRP A 640 -13.54 -1.73 29.76
N ASN A 641 -13.56 -1.30 28.49
CA ASN A 641 -14.71 -0.60 27.93
C ASN A 641 -15.88 -1.57 27.77
N THR A 642 -16.95 -1.31 28.52
CA THR A 642 -18.16 -2.14 28.61
C THR A 642 -19.41 -1.47 28.03
N GLU A 643 -19.27 -0.31 27.37
CA GLU A 643 -20.42 0.53 26.95
C GLU A 643 -21.36 -0.13 25.94
N ASN A 644 -20.87 -1.11 25.17
CA ASN A 644 -21.64 -1.86 24.17
C ASN A 644 -22.13 -3.23 24.70
N VAL A 645 -21.82 -3.60 25.94
CA VAL A 645 -22.19 -4.89 26.53
C VAL A 645 -23.69 -4.90 26.89
N THR A 646 -24.43 -5.87 26.37
CA THR A 646 -25.89 -5.97 26.51
C THR A 646 -26.35 -7.07 27.46
N ASN A 647 -25.48 -8.03 27.77
CA ASN A 647 -25.77 -9.19 28.62
C ASN A 647 -24.55 -9.55 29.49
N MET A 648 -24.76 -9.57 30.81
CA MET A 648 -23.79 -9.91 31.87
C MET A 648 -24.39 -10.94 32.87
N TRP A 649 -25.40 -11.72 32.45
CA TRP A 649 -26.05 -12.71 33.31
C TRP A 649 -25.03 -13.70 33.89
N GLY A 650 -24.92 -13.80 35.22
CA GLY A 650 -24.08 -14.78 35.89
C GLY A 650 -22.58 -14.62 35.63
N MET A 651 -22.11 -13.46 35.18
CA MET A 651 -20.74 -13.25 34.71
C MET A 651 -19.66 -13.73 35.70
N PHE A 652 -19.87 -13.50 37.00
CA PHE A 652 -19.00 -13.95 38.10
C PHE A 652 -19.77 -14.81 39.13
N TYR A 653 -20.83 -15.50 38.72
CA TYR A 653 -21.50 -16.47 39.60
C TYR A 653 -20.48 -17.52 40.05
N GLY A 654 -20.34 -17.75 41.35
CA GLY A 654 -19.42 -18.73 41.92
C GLY A 654 -17.92 -18.46 41.71
N ALA A 655 -17.53 -17.31 41.14
CA ALA A 655 -16.12 -16.91 40.98
C ALA A 655 -15.54 -16.42 42.32
N ASP A 656 -15.51 -17.30 43.33
CA ASP A 656 -15.44 -16.95 44.76
C ASP A 656 -14.20 -16.15 45.20
N SER A 657 -13.12 -16.16 44.42
CA SER A 657 -11.93 -15.31 44.68
C SER A 657 -12.04 -13.88 44.15
N PHE A 658 -12.97 -13.59 43.23
CA PHE A 658 -13.03 -12.35 42.46
C PHE A 658 -13.19 -11.11 43.34
N ASN A 659 -12.25 -10.16 43.18
CA ASN A 659 -12.13 -8.98 44.04
C ASN A 659 -11.69 -7.69 43.31
N THR A 660 -11.64 -7.72 41.97
CA THR A 660 -11.23 -6.59 41.13
C THR A 660 -12.25 -5.45 41.18
N ASP A 661 -11.79 -4.19 41.26
CA ASP A 661 -12.67 -3.02 41.21
C ASP A 661 -13.13 -2.77 39.77
N ILE A 662 -14.43 -2.94 39.54
CA ILE A 662 -15.11 -2.71 38.25
C ILE A 662 -16.09 -1.52 38.32
N SER A 663 -15.94 -0.62 39.30
CA SER A 663 -16.81 0.56 39.47
C SER A 663 -16.69 1.62 38.36
N THR A 664 -15.70 1.47 37.49
CA THR A 664 -15.45 2.21 36.24
C THR A 664 -16.36 1.81 35.08
N TRP A 665 -16.96 0.61 35.10
CA TRP A 665 -17.64 0.01 33.96
C TRP A 665 -18.93 0.73 33.54
N ASN A 666 -19.08 0.98 32.23
CA ASN A 666 -20.26 1.65 31.66
C ASN A 666 -21.37 0.63 31.34
N VAL A 667 -22.08 0.20 32.38
CA VAL A 667 -23.16 -0.80 32.27
C VAL A 667 -24.49 -0.26 31.67
N SER A 668 -24.50 0.91 31.01
CA SER A 668 -25.75 1.57 30.57
C SER A 668 -26.50 0.88 29.43
N ALA A 669 -25.82 0.03 28.64
CA ALA A 669 -26.44 -0.81 27.62
C ALA A 669 -26.90 -2.20 28.13
N VAL A 670 -26.58 -2.57 29.37
CA VAL A 670 -26.83 -3.92 29.90
C VAL A 670 -28.32 -4.14 30.14
N THR A 671 -28.91 -5.04 29.37
CA THR A 671 -30.33 -5.42 29.45
C THR A 671 -30.59 -6.58 30.42
N ASN A 672 -29.56 -7.40 30.69
CA ASN A 672 -29.62 -8.51 31.65
C ASN A 672 -28.34 -8.56 32.49
N MET A 673 -28.48 -8.33 33.79
CA MET A 673 -27.43 -8.38 34.82
C MET A 673 -27.80 -9.34 35.96
N THR A 674 -28.69 -10.30 35.68
CA THR A 674 -29.18 -11.27 36.66
C THR A 674 -28.00 -12.06 37.26
N GLU A 675 -27.95 -12.21 38.59
CA GLU A 675 -26.91 -12.98 39.32
C GLU A 675 -25.44 -12.66 38.94
N MET A 676 -25.13 -11.47 38.41
CA MET A 676 -23.80 -11.11 37.90
C MET A 676 -22.66 -11.32 38.93
N LEU A 677 -22.94 -11.08 40.22
CA LEU A 677 -21.98 -11.14 41.33
C LEU A 677 -22.46 -12.10 42.43
N HIS A 678 -22.88 -13.32 42.07
CA HIS A 678 -23.35 -14.33 43.03
C HIS A 678 -22.19 -15.16 43.58
N LEU A 679 -21.42 -14.59 44.51
CA LEU A 679 -20.32 -15.30 45.18
C LEU A 679 -20.84 -16.16 46.34
N HIS A 680 -20.40 -17.41 46.46
CA HIS A 680 -20.84 -18.33 47.52
C HIS A 680 -20.30 -17.94 48.90
N SER A 681 -19.12 -17.29 48.98
CA SER A 681 -18.42 -16.96 50.23
C SER A 681 -18.36 -15.47 50.60
N ILE A 682 -19.44 -14.72 50.36
CA ILE A 682 -19.57 -13.32 50.82
C ILE A 682 -19.29 -13.19 52.33
N LYS A 683 -18.13 -12.62 52.67
CA LYS A 683 -17.84 -12.08 53.99
C LYS A 683 -18.34 -10.64 54.06
N ILE A 684 -19.40 -10.45 54.84
CA ILE A 684 -19.98 -9.16 55.25
C ILE A 684 -19.01 -8.42 56.19
#